data_AF-A0A933LYK5-F1
#
_entry.id   AF-A0A933LYK5-F1
#
_cell.length_a   1.000
_cell.length_b   1.000
_cell.length_c   1.000
_cell.angle_alpha   90.00
_cell.angle_beta   90.00
_cell.angle_gamma   90.00
#
_symmetry.space_group_name_H-M   'P 1'
#
loop_
_entity.id
_entity.type
_entity.pdbx_description
1 polymer ?
#
loop_
_entity_poly.entity_id
_entity_poly.type
_entity_poly.pdbx_seq_one_letter_code
_entity_poly.pdbx_strand_id
1 'polypeptide(L)'
;MGKAQFPRPGTRLTGKKDVYVLGEPVDDRGASRVYMAEAESDGRIVAVRLFALKDLSEEDRARLKWDLGLRQQFAHPNVWPVLDRFRVTGFYCAVEKGVLVRDLTDYVGYQAALGKALEHLSKAADALQYIHEHSVIHNNVRPETIFLDETGEVELTGFEHSYVQGASALGPPAKKSLPADHSHVAPEVLSDPTQASPRSDVYSAGVTLYRIITGDVPYAQGRSASTWQARESPRSKNPDIPRSLEALVRRAIALDPRERQETAAELWQGVLVARSEITGSRESDSRMLTRDDAGLRATRGDDPQLWGALGEVGDLFGAKRRRDVATESDIGSSEFDPEGTNLDNSKGKGTWGDLPGLSPETPTAADQYLVPGSTERNLEETNSLNYRRDENVLPLLAGLDREAQTAADQYLVPGSGEHDPETIPSGTSFPRSASTTTRAERVPDLGFGTFLYFVEGPQKGLRVDLDRAEEHAIGRGNECDLTWDDHLLSRVHCTIRRRGEEFWIADCGSRNGTFVNNQRIQECPIYHGDSIRVGSSNLIFFAREKPEEGKGQRLQQILAFSKVWDELLAARNDTERFAVACERLVKDQLRPLLGFSIEEALPPAGFLAGWMVQTPRLWIRYTRFPILILYPRAGGGGGPSTPREGEELLERIVTMIATTQAREYFALVLLATDDAQEVDRIGHSVADSIYRYDLIVLGGPEVKSLFVANPVRRLVSLIQAKGLELSVLSPYVTGSPVSDAMFVGREDEVKKITQTIESNNIALLGGRRIGKTSTLQKVHRLFTKEKRYQTLYFDCHPIQDHESFFTALRYEGREAPGKNPLDFRFIVNQMLAKSGASKVIALFDEVDELVEFDARNGGRLVKVFRSLSQENKCRFVLSGERVLYRHLQTAESPFFNFCHKIDLDHLKPKNVEAIVARPMRQLGILGEEHEREVVDRVADFTAGHPYLVQDLCERAVKLVNERGGQGATLAPADLDSILAGATYLNEFKRTAFGTLNFFELALVYLLVANGVTLDDCFDKQALLDLLESHGLTFDDREVDVALEILHLFKVFRTQTQGDHILYRFALRRLPEVIQKTERAENVLDSYLREIQGESRYKIPSWGAFA
;
A
#
# COMPACT_ATOMS: atom_id res chain seq x y z
N MET A 1 4.87 -53.07 -20.11
CA MET A 1 5.82 -52.39 -21.03
C MET A 1 6.92 -51.74 -20.19
N GLY A 2 8.12 -51.53 -20.73
CA GLY A 2 9.19 -50.84 -19.99
C GLY A 2 8.97 -49.32 -19.89
N LYS A 3 9.48 -48.68 -18.81
CA LYS A 3 9.51 -47.22 -18.62
C LYS A 3 10.23 -46.49 -19.76
N ALA A 4 10.09 -45.17 -19.88
CA ALA A 4 10.95 -44.39 -20.77
C ALA A 4 12.43 -44.48 -20.35
N GLN A 5 13.30 -44.69 -21.34
CA GLN A 5 14.74 -44.50 -21.17
C GLN A 5 15.03 -43.04 -21.48
N PHE A 6 15.18 -42.23 -20.43
CA PHE A 6 15.53 -40.81 -20.57
C PHE A 6 16.97 -40.65 -21.11
N PRO A 7 17.31 -39.49 -21.71
CA PRO A 7 18.66 -39.18 -22.18
C PRO A 7 19.75 -39.29 -21.09
N ARG A 8 21.00 -39.35 -21.53
CA ARG A 8 22.17 -39.28 -20.63
C ARG A 8 22.69 -37.84 -20.50
N PRO A 9 23.43 -37.51 -19.43
CA PRO A 9 24.34 -36.37 -19.42
C PRO A 9 25.22 -36.34 -20.69
N GLY A 10 25.55 -35.14 -21.15
CA GLY A 10 26.21 -34.88 -22.44
C GLY A 10 25.29 -34.95 -23.67
N THR A 11 23.98 -35.22 -23.52
CA THR A 11 23.06 -35.22 -24.68
C THR A 11 22.72 -33.79 -25.09
N ARG A 12 23.02 -33.43 -26.34
CA ARG A 12 22.56 -32.20 -26.99
C ARG A 12 21.09 -32.31 -27.42
N LEU A 13 20.26 -31.35 -27.03
CA LEU A 13 18.87 -31.21 -27.45
C LEU A 13 18.66 -29.90 -28.20
N THR A 14 18.35 -29.96 -29.50
CA THR A 14 17.97 -28.78 -30.27
C THR A 14 16.54 -28.35 -29.91
N GLY A 15 16.39 -27.17 -29.33
CA GLY A 15 15.10 -26.56 -29.02
C GLY A 15 14.53 -25.72 -30.16
N LYS A 16 13.78 -24.67 -29.84
CA LYS A 16 13.33 -23.65 -30.81
C LYS A 16 14.11 -22.35 -30.71
N LYS A 17 14.58 -22.00 -29.51
CA LYS A 17 15.36 -20.79 -29.26
C LYS A 17 16.87 -21.06 -29.26
N ASP A 18 17.27 -22.23 -28.74
CA ASP A 18 18.69 -22.60 -28.61
C ASP A 18 18.88 -24.13 -28.64
N VAL A 19 20.14 -24.58 -28.62
CA VAL A 19 20.55 -25.94 -28.29
C VAL A 19 20.89 -26.00 -26.80
N TYR A 20 20.49 -27.08 -26.12
CA TYR A 20 20.75 -27.30 -24.70
C TYR A 20 21.57 -28.58 -24.50
N VAL A 21 22.70 -28.48 -23.80
CA VAL A 21 23.56 -29.61 -23.44
C VAL A 21 23.13 -30.10 -22.05
N LEU A 22 22.52 -31.29 -21.96
CA LEU A 22 22.12 -31.84 -20.66
C LEU A 22 23.33 -32.18 -19.79
N GLY A 23 23.36 -31.67 -18.56
CA GLY A 23 24.22 -32.13 -17.47
C GLY A 23 23.58 -33.29 -16.70
N GLU A 24 23.81 -33.32 -15.39
CA GLU A 24 23.23 -34.35 -14.52
C GLU A 24 21.71 -34.16 -14.27
N PRO A 25 20.95 -35.26 -14.07
CA PRO A 25 19.56 -35.21 -13.67
C PRO A 25 19.43 -34.82 -12.19
N VAL A 26 18.49 -33.91 -11.90
CA VAL A 26 18.29 -33.33 -10.55
C VAL A 26 17.02 -33.83 -9.88
N ASP A 27 16.00 -34.21 -10.65
CA ASP A 27 14.72 -34.73 -10.13
C ASP A 27 14.10 -35.76 -11.11
N ASP A 28 13.45 -36.80 -10.59
CA ASP A 28 12.92 -37.96 -11.35
C ASP A 28 11.50 -38.34 -10.90
N ARG A 29 10.51 -37.49 -11.21
CA ARG A 29 9.10 -37.68 -10.82
C ARG A 29 8.28 -38.37 -11.91
N GLY A 30 8.15 -39.69 -11.77
CA GLY A 30 7.14 -40.49 -12.47
C GLY A 30 7.33 -40.58 -13.99
N ALA A 31 6.57 -39.77 -14.72
CA ALA A 31 6.64 -39.63 -16.19
C ALA A 31 7.50 -38.43 -16.64
N SER A 32 8.15 -37.73 -15.71
CA SER A 32 8.99 -36.56 -15.99
C SER A 32 10.33 -36.63 -15.27
N ARG A 33 11.35 -36.00 -15.86
CA ARG A 33 12.71 -35.88 -15.29
C ARG A 33 13.30 -34.52 -15.59
N VAL A 34 13.95 -33.90 -14.61
CA VAL A 34 14.62 -32.60 -14.72
C VAL A 34 16.12 -32.82 -14.80
N TYR A 35 16.78 -32.09 -15.70
CA TYR A 35 18.23 -32.03 -15.84
C TYR A 35 18.67 -30.58 -15.69
N MET A 36 19.86 -30.34 -15.13
CA MET A 36 20.57 -29.10 -15.46
C MET A 36 20.97 -29.15 -16.93
N ALA A 37 21.02 -28.02 -17.61
CA ALA A 37 21.59 -27.92 -18.94
C ALA A 37 22.27 -26.57 -19.17
N GLU A 38 23.26 -26.57 -20.06
CA GLU A 38 23.90 -25.36 -20.56
C GLU A 38 23.29 -25.00 -21.92
N ALA A 39 22.91 -23.73 -22.11
CA ALA A 39 22.39 -23.19 -23.37
C ALA A 39 23.57 -22.75 -24.27
N GLU A 40 23.65 -23.25 -25.51
CA GLU A 40 24.85 -23.09 -26.36
C GLU A 40 25.04 -21.67 -26.93
N SER A 41 24.02 -20.80 -26.90
CA SER A 41 24.12 -19.44 -27.42
C SER A 41 24.70 -18.42 -26.43
N ASP A 42 24.44 -18.60 -25.13
CA ASP A 42 24.79 -17.65 -24.06
C ASP A 42 25.52 -18.29 -22.86
N GLY A 43 25.78 -19.60 -22.89
CA GLY A 43 26.43 -20.34 -21.80
C GLY A 43 25.59 -20.46 -20.52
N ARG A 44 24.31 -20.04 -20.56
CA ARG A 44 23.47 -19.96 -19.37
C ARG A 44 23.04 -21.34 -18.90
N ILE A 45 23.17 -21.56 -17.60
CA ILE A 45 22.62 -22.72 -16.92
C ILE A 45 21.10 -22.55 -16.77
N VAL A 46 20.35 -23.57 -17.22
CA VAL A 46 18.88 -23.66 -17.20
C VAL A 46 18.46 -25.05 -16.73
N ALA A 47 17.18 -25.23 -16.39
CA ALA A 47 16.62 -26.56 -16.16
C ALA A 47 15.86 -27.06 -17.40
N VAL A 48 16.11 -28.28 -17.83
CA VAL A 48 15.37 -28.93 -18.92
C VAL A 48 14.54 -30.08 -18.34
N ARG A 49 13.22 -29.90 -18.33
CA ARG A 49 12.25 -30.90 -17.88
C ARG A 49 11.73 -31.69 -19.08
N LEU A 50 12.10 -32.97 -19.14
CA LEU A 50 11.64 -33.90 -20.16
C LEU A 50 10.44 -34.70 -19.64
N PHE A 51 9.37 -34.73 -20.42
CA PHE A 51 8.14 -35.49 -20.16
C PHE A 51 8.02 -36.65 -21.13
N ALA A 52 7.99 -37.88 -20.62
CA ALA A 52 7.88 -39.11 -21.38
C ALA A 52 6.47 -39.26 -21.99
N LEU A 53 6.29 -38.85 -23.24
CA LEU A 53 4.96 -38.78 -23.88
C LEU A 53 4.23 -40.13 -23.88
N LYS A 54 4.97 -41.25 -24.01
CA LYS A 54 4.38 -42.60 -24.00
C LYS A 54 3.86 -43.05 -22.63
N ASP A 55 4.34 -42.43 -21.55
CA ASP A 55 3.99 -42.75 -20.16
C ASP A 55 2.91 -41.76 -19.62
N LEU A 56 2.39 -40.86 -20.48
CA LEU A 56 1.29 -39.93 -20.23
C LEU A 56 0.05 -40.28 -21.08
N SER A 57 -1.16 -40.06 -20.55
CA SER A 57 -2.41 -40.18 -21.31
C SER A 57 -2.58 -39.03 -22.32
N GLU A 58 -3.55 -39.13 -23.24
CA GLU A 58 -3.81 -38.03 -24.19
C GLU A 58 -4.29 -36.76 -23.50
N GLU A 59 -5.06 -36.90 -22.42
CA GLU A 59 -5.50 -35.79 -21.60
C GLU A 59 -4.34 -35.13 -20.86
N ASP A 60 -3.46 -35.92 -20.22
CA ASP A 60 -2.28 -35.39 -19.53
C ASP A 60 -1.33 -34.67 -20.49
N ARG A 61 -1.10 -35.24 -21.68
CA ARG A 61 -0.29 -34.61 -22.74
C ARG A 61 -0.85 -33.26 -23.18
N ALA A 62 -2.17 -33.08 -23.13
CA ALA A 62 -2.82 -31.86 -23.59
C ALA A 62 -3.02 -30.83 -22.46
N ARG A 63 -3.25 -31.29 -21.21
CA ARG A 63 -3.07 -30.51 -19.97
C ARG A 63 -1.65 -29.94 -19.86
N LEU A 64 -0.63 -30.77 -20.07
CA LEU A 64 0.79 -30.36 -20.08
C LEU A 64 1.11 -29.31 -21.17
N LYS A 65 0.55 -29.45 -22.37
CA LYS A 65 0.70 -28.46 -23.44
C LYS A 65 -0.02 -27.14 -23.15
N TRP A 66 -1.05 -27.17 -22.32
CA TRP A 66 -1.83 -26.01 -21.91
C TRP A 66 -1.12 -25.24 -20.79
N ASP A 67 -0.65 -25.93 -19.75
CA ASP A 67 0.22 -25.39 -18.68
C ASP A 67 1.47 -24.69 -19.25
N LEU A 68 2.32 -25.46 -19.94
CA LEU A 68 3.49 -24.93 -20.67
C LEU A 68 3.09 -23.98 -21.81
N GLY A 69 1.81 -24.01 -22.20
CA GLY A 69 1.14 -23.11 -23.13
C GLY A 69 1.05 -21.69 -22.58
N LEU A 70 0.48 -21.56 -21.38
CA LEU A 70 0.25 -20.32 -20.65
C LEU A 70 1.55 -19.77 -20.03
N ARG A 71 2.34 -20.59 -19.33
CA ARG A 71 3.57 -20.17 -18.62
C ARG A 71 4.72 -19.64 -19.50
N GLN A 72 4.59 -19.68 -20.83
CA GLN A 72 5.49 -19.03 -21.79
C GLN A 72 4.97 -17.68 -22.31
N GLN A 73 3.69 -17.36 -22.09
CA GLN A 73 3.06 -16.09 -22.47
C GLN A 73 3.10 -15.06 -21.33
N PHE A 74 3.20 -15.54 -20.08
CA PHE A 74 3.30 -14.69 -18.91
C PHE A 74 4.72 -14.16 -18.69
N ALA A 75 4.80 -12.87 -18.32
CA ALA A 75 6.03 -12.15 -18.01
C ALA A 75 5.86 -11.44 -16.66
N HIS A 76 5.83 -12.22 -15.58
CA HIS A 76 5.66 -11.75 -14.21
C HIS A 76 6.74 -12.39 -13.31
N PRO A 77 7.41 -11.64 -12.42
CA PRO A 77 8.51 -12.17 -11.60
C PRO A 77 8.10 -13.33 -10.68
N ASN A 78 6.81 -13.44 -10.36
CA ASN A 78 6.27 -14.49 -9.49
C ASN A 78 5.42 -15.54 -10.23
N VAL A 79 5.63 -15.75 -11.54
CA VAL A 79 5.04 -16.87 -12.31
C VAL A 79 6.17 -17.67 -12.96
N TRP A 80 6.24 -18.98 -12.69
CA TRP A 80 7.40 -19.81 -13.03
C TRP A 80 7.61 -19.94 -14.56
N PRO A 81 8.64 -19.30 -15.15
CA PRO A 81 8.65 -18.99 -16.58
C PRO A 81 9.17 -20.14 -17.44
N VAL A 82 8.49 -20.39 -18.57
CA VAL A 82 8.88 -21.41 -19.57
C VAL A 82 9.62 -20.73 -20.73
N LEU A 83 10.95 -20.72 -20.63
CA LEU A 83 11.87 -20.07 -21.55
C LEU A 83 11.73 -20.61 -22.98
N ASP A 84 11.70 -21.93 -23.15
CA ASP A 84 11.52 -22.63 -24.45
C ASP A 84 10.66 -23.90 -24.25
N ARG A 85 9.97 -24.34 -25.30
CA ARG A 85 9.16 -25.57 -25.30
C ARG A 85 9.17 -26.26 -26.67
N PHE A 86 9.62 -27.51 -26.70
CA PHE A 86 9.87 -28.27 -27.92
C PHE A 86 9.61 -29.78 -27.74
N ARG A 87 9.83 -30.56 -28.80
CA ARG A 87 9.59 -32.01 -28.82
C ARG A 87 10.78 -32.74 -29.41
N VAL A 88 11.26 -33.75 -28.69
CA VAL A 88 12.33 -34.67 -29.12
C VAL A 88 11.72 -36.07 -29.23
N THR A 89 12.41 -37.03 -29.86
CA THR A 89 11.92 -38.40 -30.08
C THR A 89 11.45 -39.06 -28.78
N GLY A 90 10.12 -39.16 -28.61
CA GLY A 90 9.48 -39.75 -27.42
C GLY A 90 9.18 -38.78 -26.26
N PHE A 91 9.70 -37.54 -26.29
CA PHE A 91 9.62 -36.59 -25.17
C PHE A 91 9.04 -35.23 -25.57
N TYR A 92 8.30 -34.59 -24.66
CA TYR A 92 8.03 -33.16 -24.70
C TYR A 92 8.99 -32.48 -23.72
N CYS A 93 9.59 -31.37 -24.11
CA CYS A 93 10.65 -30.70 -23.34
C CYS A 93 10.22 -29.27 -23.00
N ALA A 94 10.34 -28.91 -21.73
CA ALA A 94 10.24 -27.54 -21.25
C ALA A 94 11.62 -27.08 -20.75
N VAL A 95 11.97 -25.83 -21.03
CA VAL A 95 13.15 -25.17 -20.47
C VAL A 95 12.68 -24.12 -19.48
N GLU A 96 13.13 -24.22 -18.24
CA GLU A 96 12.68 -23.44 -17.09
C GLU A 96 13.87 -22.68 -16.48
N LYS A 97 13.61 -21.56 -15.80
CA LYS A 97 14.64 -20.62 -15.26
C LYS A 97 15.66 -21.29 -14.33
N GLY A 98 15.24 -22.27 -13.53
CA GLY A 98 16.07 -22.99 -12.57
C GLY A 98 15.40 -24.32 -12.18
N VAL A 99 15.85 -24.96 -11.10
CA VAL A 99 15.22 -26.19 -10.57
C VAL A 99 14.36 -25.87 -9.35
N LEU A 100 13.30 -26.66 -9.15
CA LEU A 100 12.48 -26.62 -7.93
C LEU A 100 13.35 -26.93 -6.71
N VAL A 101 13.48 -25.96 -5.80
CA VAL A 101 14.22 -26.13 -4.54
C VAL A 101 13.28 -26.57 -3.42
N ARG A 102 12.19 -25.84 -3.21
CA ARG A 102 11.13 -26.10 -2.21
C ARG A 102 9.78 -25.61 -2.73
N ASP A 103 8.71 -26.04 -2.09
CA ASP A 103 7.37 -25.46 -2.24
C ASP A 103 6.81 -25.09 -0.86
N LEU A 104 5.60 -24.54 -0.82
CA LEU A 104 5.02 -23.98 0.41
C LEU A 104 4.51 -25.07 1.39
N THR A 105 4.58 -26.36 1.06
CA THR A 105 4.26 -27.45 2.02
C THR A 105 5.19 -27.46 3.24
N ASP A 106 6.44 -27.01 3.11
CA ASP A 106 7.42 -26.84 4.20
C ASP A 106 6.89 -26.00 5.40
N TYR A 107 5.83 -25.21 5.18
CA TYR A 107 5.28 -24.26 6.15
C TYR A 107 3.94 -24.72 6.76
N VAL A 108 3.39 -25.86 6.32
CA VAL A 108 2.06 -26.34 6.73
C VAL A 108 2.04 -26.73 8.21
N GLY A 109 1.29 -25.99 9.03
CA GLY A 109 1.20 -26.15 10.48
C GLY A 109 2.41 -25.65 11.27
N TYR A 110 3.44 -25.10 10.61
CA TYR A 110 4.71 -24.75 11.26
C TYR A 110 4.70 -23.30 11.78
N GLN A 111 4.05 -23.09 12.93
CA GLN A 111 3.74 -21.76 13.51
C GLN A 111 4.95 -20.82 13.69
N ALA A 112 6.15 -21.36 13.90
CA ALA A 112 7.37 -20.56 14.00
C ALA A 112 7.64 -19.77 12.71
N ALA A 113 7.34 -20.35 11.55
CA ALA A 113 7.55 -19.77 10.23
C ALA A 113 6.31 -19.06 9.63
N LEU A 114 5.19 -18.96 10.37
CA LEU A 114 3.93 -18.39 9.85
C LEU A 114 4.13 -17.02 9.19
N GLY A 115 4.87 -16.10 9.82
CA GLY A 115 5.17 -14.78 9.23
C GLY A 115 5.88 -14.85 7.86
N LYS A 116 6.72 -15.86 7.64
CA LYS A 116 7.38 -16.14 6.35
C LYS A 116 6.49 -16.91 5.37
N ALA A 117 5.48 -17.64 5.86
CA ALA A 117 4.45 -18.21 5.00
C ALA A 117 3.49 -17.13 4.45
N LEU A 118 3.11 -16.15 5.28
CA LEU A 118 2.45 -14.91 4.85
C LEU A 118 3.36 -14.12 3.88
N GLU A 119 4.67 -14.08 4.19
CA GLU A 119 5.81 -13.85 3.29
C GLU A 119 5.65 -14.32 1.83
N HIS A 120 5.11 -15.52 1.65
CA HIS A 120 5.11 -16.20 0.36
C HIS A 120 3.75 -16.18 -0.34
N LEU A 121 2.67 -16.36 0.42
CA LEU A 121 1.30 -16.19 -0.08
C LEU A 121 1.07 -14.80 -0.68
N SER A 122 1.75 -13.80 -0.11
CA SER A 122 2.05 -12.49 -0.69
C SER A 122 2.25 -12.50 -2.21
N LYS A 123 3.40 -13.02 -2.63
CA LYS A 123 3.91 -12.93 -4.00
C LYS A 123 3.14 -13.84 -4.93
N ALA A 124 2.59 -14.94 -4.39
CA ALA A 124 1.62 -15.77 -5.08
C ALA A 124 0.30 -15.03 -5.36
N ALA A 125 -0.19 -14.15 -4.46
CA ALA A 125 -1.39 -13.37 -4.67
C ALA A 125 -1.21 -12.24 -5.70
N ASP A 126 -0.04 -11.60 -5.75
CA ASP A 126 0.33 -10.68 -6.84
C ASP A 126 0.39 -11.43 -8.19
N ALA A 127 0.94 -12.66 -8.22
CA ALA A 127 0.90 -13.53 -9.41
C ALA A 127 -0.52 -13.93 -9.84
N LEU A 128 -1.42 -14.22 -8.88
CA LEU A 128 -2.84 -14.50 -9.15
C LEU A 128 -3.54 -13.29 -9.74
N GLN A 129 -3.31 -12.10 -9.16
CA GLN A 129 -3.85 -10.83 -9.69
C GLN A 129 -3.42 -10.61 -11.14
N TYR A 130 -2.13 -10.79 -11.45
CA TYR A 130 -1.59 -10.65 -12.80
C TYR A 130 -2.27 -11.59 -13.81
N ILE A 131 -2.47 -12.87 -13.48
CA ILE A 131 -3.13 -13.80 -14.42
C ILE A 131 -4.65 -13.57 -14.52
N HIS A 132 -5.30 -13.08 -13.45
CA HIS A 132 -6.72 -12.66 -13.49
C HIS A 132 -6.92 -11.49 -14.44
N GLU A 133 -5.99 -10.53 -14.47
CA GLU A 133 -5.98 -9.42 -15.44
C GLU A 133 -5.78 -9.90 -16.89
N HIS A 134 -5.11 -11.04 -17.09
CA HIS A 134 -5.02 -11.74 -18.37
C HIS A 134 -6.23 -12.67 -18.65
N SER A 135 -7.31 -12.56 -17.86
CA SER A 135 -8.52 -13.39 -17.94
C SER A 135 -8.29 -14.89 -17.72
N VAL A 136 -7.24 -15.27 -16.97
CA VAL A 136 -6.86 -16.66 -16.69
C VAL A 136 -7.08 -16.98 -15.21
N ILE A 137 -7.96 -17.93 -14.92
CA ILE A 137 -8.23 -18.44 -13.57
C ILE A 137 -7.32 -19.64 -13.32
N HIS A 138 -6.59 -19.67 -12.21
CA HIS A 138 -5.60 -20.70 -11.91
C HIS A 138 -6.23 -22.07 -11.65
N ASN A 139 -7.29 -22.08 -10.84
CA ASN A 139 -8.11 -23.24 -10.46
C ASN A 139 -7.34 -24.39 -9.79
N ASN A 140 -6.18 -24.07 -9.19
CA ASN A 140 -5.26 -25.04 -8.57
C ASN A 140 -4.31 -24.38 -7.55
N VAL A 141 -4.80 -23.39 -6.78
CA VAL A 141 -3.98 -22.70 -5.77
C VAL A 141 -3.89 -23.55 -4.50
N ARG A 142 -2.69 -24.02 -4.18
CA ARG A 142 -2.40 -24.91 -3.05
C ARG A 142 -0.92 -24.79 -2.65
N PRO A 143 -0.49 -25.23 -1.45
CA PRO A 143 0.91 -25.16 -1.05
C PRO A 143 1.89 -25.80 -2.07
N GLU A 144 1.46 -26.90 -2.69
CA GLU A 144 2.22 -27.67 -3.68
C GLU A 144 2.39 -26.97 -5.05
N THR A 145 1.69 -25.86 -5.30
CA THR A 145 1.76 -25.09 -6.57
C THR A 145 2.41 -23.71 -6.40
N ILE A 146 2.91 -23.40 -5.20
CA ILE A 146 3.62 -22.16 -4.90
C ILE A 146 5.08 -22.55 -4.62
N PHE A 147 5.93 -22.40 -5.64
CA PHE A 147 7.35 -22.77 -5.56
C PHE A 147 8.20 -21.68 -4.91
N LEU A 148 9.32 -22.09 -4.31
CA LEU A 148 10.38 -21.24 -3.80
C LEU A 148 11.69 -21.56 -4.55
N ASP A 149 12.34 -20.53 -5.09
CA ASP A 149 13.64 -20.66 -5.76
C ASP A 149 14.83 -20.66 -4.78
N GLU A 150 16.06 -20.73 -5.30
CA GLU A 150 17.30 -20.78 -4.48
C GLU A 150 17.51 -19.53 -3.61
N THR A 151 16.91 -18.40 -3.99
CA THR A 151 16.94 -17.15 -3.20
C THR A 151 15.81 -17.07 -2.17
N GLY A 152 14.84 -17.99 -2.24
CA GLY A 152 13.61 -17.96 -1.47
C GLY A 152 12.54 -17.03 -2.03
N GLU A 153 12.67 -16.61 -3.30
CA GLU A 153 11.62 -15.91 -4.04
C GLU A 153 10.54 -16.88 -4.52
N VAL A 154 9.31 -16.36 -4.64
CA VAL A 154 8.11 -17.15 -4.92
C VAL A 154 7.77 -17.14 -6.40
N GLU A 155 7.47 -18.30 -6.96
CA GLU A 155 6.99 -18.41 -8.33
C GLU A 155 5.81 -19.40 -8.42
N LEU A 156 4.67 -18.91 -8.94
CA LEU A 156 3.42 -19.64 -9.10
C LEU A 156 3.49 -20.58 -10.31
N THR A 157 2.98 -21.81 -10.16
CA THR A 157 3.00 -22.85 -11.19
C THR A 157 1.78 -23.77 -11.08
N GLY A 158 1.65 -24.78 -11.95
CA GLY A 158 0.55 -25.75 -11.88
C GLY A 158 -0.70 -25.35 -12.68
N PHE A 159 -0.49 -24.82 -13.89
CA PHE A 159 -1.55 -24.26 -14.75
C PHE A 159 -2.32 -25.33 -15.55
N GLU A 160 -2.09 -26.63 -15.29
CA GLU A 160 -2.72 -27.74 -16.02
C GLU A 160 -4.25 -27.83 -15.85
N HIS A 161 -4.79 -27.15 -14.84
CA HIS A 161 -6.22 -27.03 -14.53
C HIS A 161 -6.80 -25.62 -14.81
N SER A 162 -5.97 -24.68 -15.27
CA SER A 162 -6.35 -23.27 -15.43
C SER A 162 -7.31 -23.02 -16.61
N TYR A 163 -8.14 -21.99 -16.49
CA TYR A 163 -9.21 -21.68 -17.42
C TYR A 163 -9.12 -20.24 -17.95
N VAL A 164 -9.16 -20.06 -19.28
CA VAL A 164 -9.20 -18.73 -19.91
C VAL A 164 -10.65 -18.33 -20.17
N GLN A 165 -11.11 -17.26 -19.54
CA GLN A 165 -12.50 -16.84 -19.58
C GLN A 165 -12.92 -16.43 -21.01
N GLY A 166 -14.08 -16.93 -21.46
CA GLY A 166 -14.63 -16.65 -22.81
C GLY A 166 -13.99 -17.42 -23.97
N ALA A 167 -12.85 -18.09 -23.77
CA ALA A 167 -12.08 -18.75 -24.83
C ALA A 167 -12.62 -20.15 -25.21
N SER A 168 -13.89 -20.21 -25.65
CA SER A 168 -14.66 -21.44 -25.91
C SER A 168 -14.03 -22.45 -26.90
N ALA A 169 -13.01 -22.06 -27.66
CA ALA A 169 -12.33 -22.89 -28.65
C ALA A 169 -10.84 -23.19 -28.33
N LEU A 170 -10.31 -22.71 -27.20
CA LEU A 170 -8.88 -22.82 -26.84
C LEU A 170 -8.60 -23.53 -25.52
N GLY A 171 -9.58 -23.66 -24.61
CA GLY A 171 -9.39 -24.16 -23.25
C GLY A 171 -8.88 -25.60 -23.10
N PRO A 172 -8.58 -26.03 -21.86
CA PRO A 172 -7.98 -27.33 -21.57
C PRO A 172 -8.90 -28.51 -21.93
N PRO A 173 -8.37 -29.74 -22.03
CA PRO A 173 -9.13 -30.91 -22.48
C PRO A 173 -10.25 -31.28 -21.50
N ALA A 174 -11.45 -31.47 -22.07
CA ALA A 174 -12.68 -31.93 -21.42
C ALA A 174 -13.27 -31.02 -20.32
N LYS A 175 -14.61 -30.96 -20.28
CA LYS A 175 -15.42 -30.16 -19.33
C LYS A 175 -15.44 -30.72 -17.89
N LYS A 176 -14.37 -31.41 -17.45
CA LYS A 176 -14.27 -32.14 -16.17
C LYS A 176 -12.84 -32.21 -15.60
N SER A 177 -11.96 -31.29 -15.99
CA SER A 177 -10.54 -31.29 -15.63
C SER A 177 -10.26 -30.63 -14.28
N LEU A 178 -10.81 -31.18 -13.19
CA LEU A 178 -10.42 -30.79 -11.82
C LEU A 178 -9.14 -31.51 -11.35
N PRO A 179 -8.38 -30.94 -10.38
CA PRO A 179 -7.28 -31.64 -9.72
C PRO A 179 -7.73 -32.94 -9.05
N ALA A 180 -6.86 -33.95 -8.99
CA ALA A 180 -7.20 -35.24 -8.38
C ALA A 180 -7.52 -35.16 -6.87
N ASP A 181 -7.01 -34.13 -6.20
CA ASP A 181 -7.35 -33.76 -4.83
C ASP A 181 -8.17 -32.45 -4.84
N HIS A 182 -9.47 -32.58 -4.54
CA HIS A 182 -10.43 -31.48 -4.54
C HIS A 182 -10.38 -30.58 -3.29
N SER A 183 -9.50 -30.83 -2.31
CA SER A 183 -9.55 -30.18 -0.99
C SER A 183 -9.47 -28.64 -1.02
N HIS A 184 -8.84 -28.06 -2.05
CA HIS A 184 -8.69 -26.61 -2.22
C HIS A 184 -9.63 -26.04 -3.31
N VAL A 185 -10.41 -26.88 -4.00
CA VAL A 185 -11.27 -26.47 -5.12
C VAL A 185 -12.55 -25.81 -4.58
N ALA A 186 -12.92 -24.67 -5.16
CA ALA A 186 -14.08 -23.90 -4.71
C ALA A 186 -15.42 -24.62 -4.99
N PRO A 187 -16.43 -24.51 -4.09
CA PRO A 187 -17.67 -25.28 -4.16
C PRO A 187 -18.49 -25.04 -5.43
N GLU A 188 -18.45 -23.84 -6.00
CA GLU A 188 -19.09 -23.51 -7.28
C GLU A 188 -18.43 -24.27 -8.45
N VAL A 189 -17.11 -24.43 -8.44
CA VAL A 189 -16.34 -25.12 -9.50
C VAL A 189 -16.46 -26.64 -9.37
N LEU A 190 -16.59 -27.15 -8.15
CA LEU A 190 -16.97 -28.55 -7.89
C LEU A 190 -18.38 -28.90 -8.39
N SER A 191 -19.28 -27.91 -8.42
CA SER A 191 -20.65 -28.06 -8.89
C SER A 191 -20.73 -27.95 -10.42
N ASP A 192 -20.09 -26.94 -11.00
CA ASP A 192 -19.92 -26.74 -12.44
C ASP A 192 -18.58 -26.04 -12.72
N PRO A 193 -17.59 -26.73 -13.33
CA PRO A 193 -16.29 -26.14 -13.64
C PRO A 193 -16.31 -24.88 -14.53
N THR A 194 -17.44 -24.57 -15.18
CA THR A 194 -17.59 -23.33 -15.97
C THR A 194 -17.93 -22.09 -15.12
N GLN A 195 -18.22 -22.27 -13.82
CA GLN A 195 -18.38 -21.18 -12.83
C GLN A 195 -17.04 -20.61 -12.33
N ALA A 196 -15.90 -21.16 -12.78
CA ALA A 196 -14.57 -20.73 -12.35
C ALA A 196 -14.32 -19.23 -12.60
N SER A 197 -13.91 -18.53 -11.54
CA SER A 197 -13.76 -17.07 -11.50
C SER A 197 -12.60 -16.65 -10.59
N PRO A 198 -12.19 -15.35 -10.56
CA PRO A 198 -11.17 -14.88 -9.62
C PRO A 198 -11.50 -15.19 -8.15
N ARG A 199 -12.80 -15.14 -7.80
CA ARG A 199 -13.34 -15.49 -6.49
C ARG A 199 -13.18 -16.99 -6.14
N SER A 200 -12.96 -17.85 -7.14
CA SER A 200 -12.66 -19.27 -6.95
C SER A 200 -11.19 -19.50 -6.55
N ASP A 201 -10.26 -18.74 -7.12
CA ASP A 201 -8.85 -18.76 -6.69
C ASP A 201 -8.65 -18.09 -5.32
N VAL A 202 -9.42 -17.04 -5.00
CA VAL A 202 -9.49 -16.45 -3.65
C VAL A 202 -9.88 -17.51 -2.61
N TYR A 203 -10.85 -18.38 -2.92
CA TYR A 203 -11.22 -19.49 -2.04
C TYR A 203 -10.07 -20.49 -1.90
N SER A 204 -9.43 -20.89 -3.00
CA SER A 204 -8.30 -21.82 -2.98
C SER A 204 -7.10 -21.29 -2.19
N ALA A 205 -6.82 -19.99 -2.29
CA ALA A 205 -5.83 -19.29 -1.46
C ALA A 205 -6.27 -19.19 0.02
N GLY A 206 -7.55 -18.98 0.30
CA GLY A 206 -8.12 -19.02 1.65
C GLY A 206 -7.97 -20.39 2.32
N VAL A 207 -8.22 -21.48 1.58
CA VAL A 207 -7.98 -22.85 2.05
C VAL A 207 -6.49 -23.12 2.27
N THR A 208 -5.64 -22.65 1.35
CA THR A 208 -4.17 -22.71 1.47
C THR A 208 -3.69 -22.05 2.77
N LEU A 209 -4.20 -20.86 3.08
CA LEU A 209 -3.88 -20.11 4.28
C LEU A 209 -4.42 -20.78 5.56
N TYR A 210 -5.67 -21.29 5.55
CA TYR A 210 -6.21 -22.10 6.64
C TYR A 210 -5.32 -23.33 6.92
N ARG A 211 -4.87 -24.02 5.87
CA ARG A 211 -3.99 -25.21 5.94
C ARG A 211 -2.60 -24.88 6.47
N ILE A 212 -2.04 -23.73 6.11
CA ILE A 212 -0.77 -23.25 6.68
C ILE A 212 -0.91 -22.96 8.17
N ILE A 213 -2.00 -22.31 8.60
CA ILE A 213 -2.24 -21.95 10.00
C ILE A 213 -2.58 -23.17 10.87
N THR A 214 -3.33 -24.15 10.37
CA THR A 214 -3.88 -25.26 11.20
C THR A 214 -3.21 -26.62 10.95
N GLY A 215 -2.42 -26.75 9.89
CA GLY A 215 -1.91 -28.03 9.37
C GLY A 215 -2.92 -28.82 8.53
N ASP A 216 -4.18 -28.35 8.42
CA ASP A 216 -5.33 -29.17 8.06
C ASP A 216 -6.33 -28.38 7.17
N VAL A 217 -7.28 -29.01 6.49
CA VAL A 217 -8.23 -28.30 5.57
C VAL A 217 -9.57 -27.98 6.23
N PRO A 218 -10.24 -26.84 5.94
CA PRO A 218 -11.37 -26.31 6.73
C PRO A 218 -12.67 -27.11 6.62
N TYR A 219 -12.81 -27.96 5.60
CA TYR A 219 -13.98 -28.81 5.36
C TYR A 219 -13.54 -30.26 5.24
N ALA A 220 -14.27 -31.17 5.89
CA ALA A 220 -13.99 -32.60 5.80
C ALA A 220 -14.35 -33.15 4.41
N GLN A 221 -13.54 -34.10 3.91
CA GLN A 221 -13.65 -34.64 2.56
C GLN A 221 -15.01 -35.32 2.29
N GLY A 222 -15.74 -34.83 1.29
CA GLY A 222 -17.01 -35.35 0.83
C GLY A 222 -17.26 -34.98 -0.63
N ARG A 223 -17.95 -35.86 -1.38
CA ARG A 223 -18.13 -35.71 -2.85
C ARG A 223 -19.06 -34.56 -3.30
N SER A 224 -19.59 -33.76 -2.37
CA SER A 224 -20.47 -32.63 -2.64
C SER A 224 -20.32 -31.57 -1.56
N ALA A 225 -20.30 -30.30 -1.94
CA ALA A 225 -20.25 -29.16 -1.01
C ALA A 225 -21.44 -29.15 -0.01
N SER A 226 -22.58 -29.75 -0.38
CA SER A 226 -23.73 -29.95 0.51
C SER A 226 -23.49 -30.88 1.71
N THR A 227 -22.32 -31.52 1.80
CA THR A 227 -21.91 -32.38 2.92
C THR A 227 -20.84 -31.75 3.82
N TRP A 228 -20.38 -30.54 3.51
CA TRP A 228 -19.29 -29.90 4.24
C TRP A 228 -19.76 -29.34 5.59
N GLN A 229 -19.29 -29.98 6.67
CA GLN A 229 -19.35 -29.40 8.00
C GLN A 229 -18.13 -28.49 8.20
N ALA A 230 -18.35 -27.26 8.64
CA ALA A 230 -17.28 -26.33 8.97
C ALA A 230 -16.49 -26.85 10.19
N ARG A 231 -15.16 -26.94 10.05
CA ARG A 231 -14.27 -27.26 11.17
C ARG A 231 -14.09 -26.05 12.08
N GLU A 232 -13.37 -26.27 13.17
CA GLU A 232 -13.10 -25.26 14.19
C GLU A 232 -12.38 -24.02 13.61
N SER A 233 -12.51 -22.89 14.30
CA SER A 233 -11.82 -21.64 13.98
C SER A 233 -10.29 -21.86 13.88
N PRO A 234 -9.57 -21.20 12.95
CA PRO A 234 -8.12 -21.18 12.96
C PRO A 234 -7.50 -20.83 14.33
N ARG A 235 -8.16 -19.95 15.11
CA ARG A 235 -7.72 -19.56 16.46
C ARG A 235 -7.91 -20.63 17.54
N SER A 236 -8.63 -21.73 17.25
CA SER A 236 -8.65 -22.90 18.15
C SER A 236 -7.41 -23.78 18.01
N LYS A 237 -6.72 -23.73 16.86
CA LYS A 237 -5.49 -24.50 16.58
C LYS A 237 -4.22 -23.67 16.75
N ASN A 238 -4.27 -22.38 16.43
CA ASN A 238 -3.23 -21.42 16.78
C ASN A 238 -3.86 -20.16 17.41
N PRO A 239 -3.93 -20.04 18.75
CA PRO A 239 -4.43 -18.85 19.43
C PRO A 239 -3.64 -17.57 19.16
N ASP A 240 -2.36 -17.69 18.77
CA ASP A 240 -1.43 -16.57 18.61
C ASP A 240 -1.67 -15.77 17.33
N ILE A 241 -2.48 -16.28 16.39
CA ILE A 241 -2.85 -15.47 15.22
C ILE A 241 -3.83 -14.36 15.63
N PRO A 242 -3.75 -13.17 15.01
CA PRO A 242 -4.71 -12.11 15.26
C PRO A 242 -6.12 -12.43 14.73
N ARG A 243 -7.10 -11.67 15.22
CA ARG A 243 -8.51 -11.79 14.77
C ARG A 243 -8.70 -11.34 13.32
N SER A 244 -7.90 -10.37 12.85
CA SER A 244 -7.86 -9.93 11.45
C SER A 244 -7.59 -11.10 10.50
N LEU A 245 -6.56 -11.90 10.80
CA LEU A 245 -6.18 -13.08 10.02
C LEU A 245 -7.27 -14.17 10.05
N GLU A 246 -7.89 -14.42 11.21
CA GLU A 246 -8.99 -15.38 11.33
C GLU A 246 -10.18 -14.98 10.45
N ALA A 247 -10.61 -13.72 10.53
CA ALA A 247 -11.75 -13.23 9.78
C ALA A 247 -11.46 -13.17 8.26
N LEU A 248 -10.23 -12.80 7.88
CA LEU A 248 -9.78 -12.81 6.49
C LEU A 248 -9.87 -14.22 5.88
N VAL A 249 -9.37 -15.22 6.61
CA VAL A 249 -9.47 -16.64 6.22
C VAL A 249 -10.93 -17.08 6.11
N ARG A 250 -11.75 -16.79 7.14
CA ARG A 250 -13.18 -17.14 7.14
C ARG A 250 -13.95 -16.52 5.97
N ARG A 251 -13.64 -15.28 5.58
CA ARG A 251 -14.25 -14.61 4.42
C ARG A 251 -13.77 -15.22 3.09
N ALA A 252 -12.49 -15.57 2.97
CA ALA A 252 -11.95 -16.18 1.76
C ALA A 252 -12.57 -17.57 1.49
N ILE A 253 -12.75 -18.39 2.53
CA ILE A 253 -13.35 -19.74 2.42
C ILE A 253 -14.89 -19.75 2.42
N ALA A 254 -15.55 -18.60 2.30
CA ALA A 254 -17.01 -18.52 2.30
C ALA A 254 -17.62 -19.35 1.16
N LEU A 255 -18.74 -20.03 1.43
CA LEU A 255 -19.34 -20.95 0.46
C LEU A 255 -19.94 -20.21 -0.74
N ASP A 256 -20.55 -19.04 -0.52
CA ASP A 256 -21.00 -18.15 -1.61
C ASP A 256 -19.80 -17.32 -2.13
N PRO A 257 -19.49 -17.36 -3.44
CA PRO A 257 -18.42 -16.55 -4.03
C PRO A 257 -18.57 -15.04 -3.80
N ARG A 258 -19.79 -14.56 -3.58
CA ARG A 258 -20.10 -13.12 -3.41
C ARG A 258 -19.67 -12.57 -2.04
N GLU A 259 -19.64 -13.42 -1.01
CA GLU A 259 -19.19 -13.05 0.34
C GLU A 259 -17.66 -12.89 0.43
N ARG A 260 -16.94 -13.57 -0.46
CA ARG A 260 -15.47 -13.55 -0.56
C ARG A 260 -14.92 -12.18 -0.97
N GLN A 261 -13.61 -12.03 -0.86
CA GLN A 261 -12.85 -10.96 -1.51
C GLN A 261 -13.07 -11.00 -3.03
N GLU A 262 -13.12 -9.83 -3.66
CA GLU A 262 -13.38 -9.68 -5.10
C GLU A 262 -12.17 -10.05 -5.96
N THR A 263 -10.97 -9.82 -5.43
CA THR A 263 -9.69 -9.98 -6.14
C THR A 263 -8.64 -10.63 -5.26
N ALA A 264 -7.62 -11.24 -5.88
CA ALA A 264 -6.44 -11.71 -5.16
C ALA A 264 -5.72 -10.56 -4.43
N ALA A 265 -5.70 -9.35 -5.02
CA ALA A 265 -5.13 -8.15 -4.42
C ALA A 265 -5.86 -7.66 -3.14
N GLU A 266 -7.16 -7.92 -3.00
CA GLU A 266 -7.89 -7.64 -1.75
C GLU A 266 -7.51 -8.65 -0.65
N LEU A 267 -7.44 -9.94 -0.99
CA LEU A 267 -7.00 -10.99 -0.05
C LEU A 267 -5.55 -10.75 0.43
N TRP A 268 -4.65 -10.45 -0.51
CA TRP A 268 -3.24 -10.13 -0.24
C TRP A 268 -3.11 -9.04 0.84
N GLN A 269 -3.81 -7.92 0.70
CA GLN A 269 -3.53 -6.79 1.59
C GLN A 269 -4.07 -6.99 3.01
N GLY A 270 -5.05 -7.88 3.22
CA GLY A 270 -5.35 -8.36 4.57
C GLY A 270 -4.24 -9.25 5.15
N VAL A 271 -3.55 -10.05 4.33
CA VAL A 271 -2.37 -10.83 4.74
C VAL A 271 -1.19 -9.92 5.11
N LEU A 272 -1.02 -8.77 4.45
CA LEU A 272 -0.02 -7.75 4.85
C LEU A 272 -0.29 -7.19 6.25
N VAL A 273 -1.53 -6.76 6.52
CA VAL A 273 -1.92 -6.18 7.82
C VAL A 273 -1.77 -7.23 8.94
N ALA A 274 -2.30 -8.44 8.74
CA ALA A 274 -2.12 -9.53 9.69
C ALA A 274 -0.64 -9.87 9.98
N ARG A 275 0.27 -9.66 9.03
CA ARG A 275 1.72 -9.89 9.21
C ARG A 275 2.37 -8.83 10.11
N SER A 276 1.94 -7.57 10.08
CA SER A 276 2.49 -6.54 10.97
C SER A 276 2.10 -6.79 12.43
N GLU A 277 0.85 -7.21 12.68
CA GLU A 277 0.36 -7.61 14.00
C GLU A 277 1.16 -8.78 14.61
N ILE A 278 1.50 -9.79 13.80
CA ILE A 278 2.30 -10.97 14.21
C ILE A 278 3.78 -10.64 14.46
N THR A 279 4.31 -9.58 13.83
CA THR A 279 5.72 -9.17 14.01
C THR A 279 5.89 -8.20 15.18
N GLY A 280 5.03 -7.18 15.30
CA GLY A 280 5.08 -6.22 16.40
C GLY A 280 4.87 -6.87 17.78
N SER A 281 3.96 -7.86 17.88
CA SER A 281 3.70 -8.59 19.13
C SER A 281 4.94 -9.28 19.70
N ARG A 282 5.77 -9.91 18.84
CA ARG A 282 6.99 -10.63 19.27
C ARG A 282 8.14 -9.73 19.70
N GLU A 283 8.19 -8.48 19.25
CA GLU A 283 9.21 -7.53 19.73
C GLU A 283 8.92 -7.04 21.16
N SER A 284 7.65 -6.97 21.57
CA SER A 284 7.24 -6.65 22.96
C SER A 284 7.86 -7.63 23.97
N ASP A 285 7.67 -8.93 23.74
CA ASP A 285 8.14 -9.99 24.64
C ASP A 285 9.68 -10.07 24.70
N SER A 286 10.35 -9.71 23.60
CA SER A 286 11.83 -9.71 23.52
C SER A 286 12.50 -8.81 24.58
N ARG A 287 11.76 -7.87 25.17
CA ARG A 287 12.26 -6.94 26.20
C ARG A 287 12.07 -7.42 27.64
N MET A 288 11.43 -8.57 27.89
CA MET A 288 11.20 -9.12 29.24
C MET A 288 12.05 -10.35 29.61
N LEU A 289 12.91 -10.86 28.72
CA LEU A 289 13.80 -11.98 29.02
C LEU A 289 15.27 -11.53 29.12
N THR A 290 15.73 -11.32 30.37
CA THR A 290 17.17 -11.26 30.70
C THR A 290 17.45 -12.08 31.95
N ARG A 291 18.51 -12.90 31.91
CA ARG A 291 18.90 -13.91 32.94
C ARG A 291 17.86 -15.04 33.10
N ASP A 292 18.11 -16.28 32.70
CA ASP A 292 19.38 -16.95 32.40
C ASP A 292 19.21 -17.99 31.28
N ASP A 293 20.11 -17.97 30.27
CA ASP A 293 20.56 -19.20 29.59
C ASP A 293 21.86 -18.94 28.79
N ALA A 294 23.01 -19.30 29.37
CA ALA A 294 24.33 -19.11 28.78
C ALA A 294 24.91 -20.45 28.33
N GLY A 295 24.38 -20.98 27.21
CA GLY A 295 24.33 -22.44 26.97
C GLY A 295 25.12 -23.05 25.81
N LEU A 296 25.69 -22.32 24.84
CA LEU A 296 26.70 -22.87 23.89
C LEU A 296 27.44 -21.79 23.07
N ARG A 297 28.78 -21.83 23.02
CA ARG A 297 29.62 -21.05 22.08
C ARG A 297 31.02 -21.67 21.93
N ALA A 298 31.67 -21.39 20.78
CA ALA A 298 33.02 -21.86 20.37
C ALA A 298 33.11 -23.37 20.04
N THR A 299 34.01 -23.83 19.16
CA THR A 299 35.17 -23.21 18.46
C THR A 299 35.03 -23.30 16.92
N ARG A 300 35.51 -22.33 16.11
CA ARG A 300 36.82 -22.30 15.39
C ARG A 300 37.30 -23.67 14.87
N GLY A 301 37.81 -23.83 13.65
CA GLY A 301 38.21 -22.83 12.63
C GLY A 301 39.23 -23.43 11.64
N ASP A 302 39.69 -22.79 10.55
CA ASP A 302 39.39 -21.51 9.86
C ASP A 302 39.88 -21.61 8.36
N ASP A 303 39.62 -20.61 7.50
CA ASP A 303 39.89 -20.57 6.02
C ASP A 303 41.42 -20.56 5.66
N PRO A 304 41.93 -21.27 4.61
CA PRO A 304 41.85 -20.77 3.22
C PRO A 304 41.87 -21.78 2.02
N GLN A 305 41.53 -21.25 0.84
CA GLN A 305 41.91 -21.63 -0.55
C GLN A 305 40.90 -22.33 -1.48
N LEU A 306 40.94 -21.86 -2.73
CA LEU A 306 40.10 -22.17 -3.88
C LEU A 306 40.43 -23.52 -4.56
N TRP A 307 39.38 -24.18 -5.05
CA TRP A 307 39.33 -25.04 -6.25
C TRP A 307 40.04 -26.42 -6.24
N GLY A 308 39.24 -27.46 -5.95
CA GLY A 308 39.18 -28.70 -6.73
C GLY A 308 37.69 -28.98 -7.03
N ALA A 309 37.20 -28.85 -8.26
CA ALA A 309 37.39 -29.75 -9.40
C ALA A 309 36.70 -31.12 -9.20
N LEU A 310 35.86 -31.49 -10.18
CA LEU A 310 35.01 -32.70 -10.24
C LEU A 310 35.75 -33.98 -9.84
N GLY A 311 35.15 -34.81 -8.97
CA GLY A 311 35.81 -35.95 -8.33
C GLY A 311 34.91 -37.13 -7.92
N GLU A 312 34.16 -37.66 -8.89
CA GLU A 312 33.62 -39.03 -8.98
C GLU A 312 32.73 -39.66 -7.88
N VAL A 313 31.80 -40.50 -8.35
CA VAL A 313 30.93 -41.39 -7.56
C VAL A 313 31.59 -42.77 -7.44
N GLY A 314 31.64 -43.32 -6.22
CA GLY A 314 31.78 -44.76 -6.00
C GLY A 314 32.91 -45.16 -5.04
N ASP A 315 32.55 -45.84 -3.95
CA ASP A 315 32.73 -47.31 -3.87
C ASP A 315 32.06 -47.83 -2.58
N LEU A 316 31.06 -48.72 -2.66
CA LEU A 316 31.10 -50.20 -2.79
C LEU A 316 31.05 -50.95 -1.44
N PHE A 317 29.98 -51.75 -1.27
CA PHE A 317 29.86 -52.94 -0.40
C PHE A 317 30.12 -52.88 1.13
N GLY A 318 29.24 -52.14 1.83
CA GLY A 318 28.59 -52.44 3.14
C GLY A 318 28.93 -53.68 4.03
N ALA A 319 27.87 -54.40 4.44
CA ALA A 319 27.83 -55.65 5.24
C ALA A 319 28.14 -55.67 6.77
N LYS A 320 27.06 -55.84 7.57
CA LYS A 320 26.96 -56.60 8.86
C LYS A 320 27.65 -55.96 10.09
N ARG A 321 27.26 -56.20 11.36
CA ARG A 321 26.45 -57.23 12.07
C ARG A 321 25.53 -56.48 13.08
N ARG A 322 24.28 -56.85 13.38
CA ARG A 322 23.69 -58.11 13.88
C ARG A 322 24.15 -58.48 15.30
N ARG A 323 23.29 -58.24 16.31
CA ARG A 323 22.67 -59.21 17.27
C ARG A 323 21.57 -58.47 18.06
N ASP A 324 20.36 -59.02 18.24
CA ASP A 324 19.91 -59.99 19.27
C ASP A 324 20.01 -59.36 20.69
N VAL A 325 19.02 -59.36 21.59
CA VAL A 325 17.86 -60.24 21.90
C VAL A 325 16.68 -59.29 22.26
N ALA A 326 15.42 -59.43 21.82
CA ALA A 326 14.35 -60.38 22.23
C ALA A 326 14.11 -60.40 23.78
N THR A 327 12.96 -60.82 24.33
CA THR A 327 11.86 -61.67 23.86
C THR A 327 10.50 -61.29 24.52
N GLU A 328 9.39 -61.58 23.82
CA GLU A 328 8.15 -62.21 24.37
C GLU A 328 7.25 -61.45 25.38
N SER A 329 5.94 -61.72 25.51
CA SER A 329 5.00 -62.54 24.71
C SER A 329 3.53 -62.30 25.14
N ASP A 330 2.47 -62.78 24.49
CA ASP A 330 2.11 -63.08 23.08
C ASP A 330 0.74 -63.84 23.11
N ILE A 331 0.18 -64.16 21.94
CA ILE A 331 -0.90 -65.16 21.68
C ILE A 331 -2.32 -64.76 22.13
N GLY A 332 -3.34 -64.80 21.25
CA GLY A 332 -3.35 -65.08 19.81
C GLY A 332 -4.68 -65.64 19.29
N SER A 333 -4.73 -65.99 17.99
CA SER A 333 -5.80 -66.72 17.25
C SER A 333 -7.19 -66.04 17.17
N SER A 334 -8.00 -66.21 16.11
CA SER A 334 -7.79 -66.84 14.78
C SER A 334 -8.90 -66.41 13.79
N GLU A 335 -8.64 -66.57 12.49
CA GLU A 335 -9.58 -66.89 11.38
C GLU A 335 -11.06 -66.41 11.44
N PHE A 336 -11.50 -65.65 10.42
CA PHE A 336 -12.37 -66.16 9.33
C PHE A 336 -12.63 -65.10 8.22
N ASP A 337 -13.03 -65.58 7.05
CA ASP A 337 -13.37 -64.89 5.78
C ASP A 337 -14.40 -65.84 5.06
N PRO A 338 -15.10 -65.54 3.94
CA PRO A 338 -15.26 -64.30 3.15
C PRO A 338 -16.76 -64.06 2.73
N GLU A 339 -16.96 -63.52 1.51
CA GLU A 339 -18.18 -63.45 0.67
C GLU A 339 -19.21 -62.31 0.91
N GLY A 340 -19.78 -61.67 -0.13
CA GLY A 340 -19.40 -61.74 -1.55
C GLY A 340 -20.42 -61.17 -2.57
N THR A 341 -19.90 -60.71 -3.72
CA THR A 341 -20.57 -60.57 -5.04
C THR A 341 -21.71 -59.53 -5.23
N ASN A 342 -22.11 -59.15 -6.46
CA ASN A 342 -21.41 -58.75 -7.71
C ASN A 342 -22.47 -58.21 -8.73
N LEU A 343 -22.05 -57.54 -9.83
CA LEU A 343 -22.80 -57.33 -11.10
C LEU A 343 -24.09 -56.45 -11.05
N ASP A 344 -24.68 -55.91 -12.13
CA ASP A 344 -24.20 -55.44 -13.47
C ASP A 344 -25.35 -54.70 -14.26
N ASN A 345 -25.00 -54.01 -15.34
CA ASN A 345 -25.77 -53.77 -16.59
C ASN A 345 -27.16 -53.05 -16.63
N SER A 346 -27.11 -51.72 -16.80
CA SER A 346 -27.57 -51.01 -18.03
C SER A 346 -29.07 -50.75 -18.41
N LYS A 347 -29.24 -49.69 -19.23
CA LYS A 347 -30.29 -49.40 -20.27
C LYS A 347 -31.72 -48.93 -19.89
N GLY A 348 -32.22 -48.00 -20.72
CA GLY A 348 -33.64 -47.59 -20.87
C GLY A 348 -33.93 -46.19 -20.27
N LYS A 349 -34.02 -45.06 -21.00
CA LYS A 349 -34.85 -44.61 -22.16
C LYS A 349 -36.35 -44.39 -21.87
N GLY A 350 -36.85 -43.20 -22.24
CA GLY A 350 -38.25 -42.73 -22.09
C GLY A 350 -38.32 -41.53 -21.12
N THR A 351 -38.27 -40.23 -21.47
CA THR A 351 -38.75 -39.37 -22.59
C THR A 351 -40.27 -39.18 -22.68
N TRP A 352 -40.68 -37.92 -22.91
CA TRP A 352 -42.05 -37.35 -22.94
C TRP A 352 -42.69 -37.17 -21.55
N GLY A 353 -43.43 -36.09 -21.27
CA GLY A 353 -43.72 -34.89 -22.07
C GLY A 353 -44.47 -33.82 -21.26
N ASP A 354 -44.48 -32.56 -21.73
CA ASP A 354 -44.84 -31.38 -20.94
C ASP A 354 -46.34 -31.02 -20.85
N LEU A 355 -46.77 -30.58 -19.65
CA LEU A 355 -47.77 -29.52 -19.38
C LEU A 355 -49.25 -29.73 -19.81
N PRO A 356 -50.22 -28.86 -19.44
CA PRO A 356 -50.31 -27.94 -18.27
C PRO A 356 -51.68 -27.96 -17.50
N GLY A 357 -51.68 -27.44 -16.26
CA GLY A 357 -52.56 -26.31 -15.91
C GLY A 357 -53.88 -26.46 -15.09
N LEU A 358 -54.02 -25.54 -14.12
CA LEU A 358 -55.24 -24.80 -13.71
C LEU A 358 -56.35 -25.45 -12.82
N SER A 359 -56.31 -25.09 -11.52
CA SER A 359 -57.45 -24.52 -10.75
C SER A 359 -58.65 -25.43 -10.36
N PRO A 360 -59.65 -24.95 -9.59
CA PRO A 360 -59.52 -24.54 -8.17
C PRO A 360 -60.60 -25.15 -7.23
N GLU A 361 -60.51 -24.85 -5.91
CA GLU A 361 -61.60 -24.77 -4.91
C GLU A 361 -62.63 -25.94 -4.72
N THR A 362 -62.44 -26.71 -3.63
CA THR A 362 -63.39 -27.00 -2.48
C THR A 362 -64.92 -27.10 -2.64
N PRO A 363 -65.69 -27.74 -1.70
CA PRO A 363 -65.37 -28.82 -0.72
C PRO A 363 -66.53 -29.87 -0.47
N THR A 364 -66.32 -30.81 0.48
CA THR A 364 -67.35 -31.51 1.34
C THR A 364 -68.44 -32.42 0.71
N ALA A 365 -69.08 -33.39 1.39
CA ALA A 365 -68.75 -34.18 2.61
C ALA A 365 -69.73 -35.38 2.79
N ALA A 366 -69.27 -36.44 3.47
CA ALA A 366 -70.03 -37.48 4.22
C ALA A 366 -68.99 -38.37 4.97
N ASP A 367 -69.20 -38.96 6.15
CA ASP A 367 -70.40 -39.00 7.02
C ASP A 367 -70.01 -39.00 8.53
N GLN A 368 -70.98 -39.12 9.44
CA GLN A 368 -70.91 -38.77 10.88
C GLN A 368 -70.26 -39.87 11.79
N TYR A 369 -69.92 -39.65 13.09
CA TYR A 369 -70.89 -39.68 14.22
C TYR A 369 -70.38 -39.11 15.58
N LEU A 370 -71.13 -38.13 16.13
CA LEU A 370 -71.41 -37.78 17.54
C LEU A 370 -70.34 -37.31 18.59
N VAL A 371 -70.85 -36.63 19.64
CA VAL A 371 -70.18 -35.82 20.71
C VAL A 371 -70.73 -36.23 22.11
N PRO A 372 -70.17 -35.89 23.31
CA PRO A 372 -69.85 -34.52 23.86
C PRO A 372 -68.49 -34.44 24.64
N GLY A 373 -68.08 -33.38 25.37
CA GLY A 373 -68.52 -31.97 25.43
C GLY A 373 -68.21 -31.21 26.77
N SER A 374 -67.36 -30.17 26.70
CA SER A 374 -67.18 -28.98 27.60
C SER A 374 -67.14 -29.09 29.16
N THR A 375 -66.07 -28.60 29.81
CA THR A 375 -66.05 -27.33 30.64
C THR A 375 -64.72 -27.01 31.37
N GLU A 376 -64.44 -25.70 31.47
CA GLU A 376 -63.77 -24.87 32.53
C GLU A 376 -62.53 -25.28 33.40
N ARG A 377 -61.55 -24.34 33.40
CA ARG A 377 -60.77 -23.72 34.51
C ARG A 377 -59.68 -24.45 35.35
N ASN A 378 -58.57 -23.70 35.47
CA ASN A 378 -57.51 -23.63 36.49
C ASN A 378 -57.84 -24.08 37.93
N LEU A 379 -56.88 -24.72 38.62
CA LEU A 379 -56.03 -24.09 39.67
C LEU A 379 -54.97 -25.07 40.23
N GLU A 380 -54.04 -24.53 41.02
CA GLU A 380 -53.17 -25.21 42.02
C GLU A 380 -52.15 -26.30 41.55
N GLU A 381 -51.08 -26.61 42.29
CA GLU A 381 -50.10 -25.74 42.99
C GLU A 381 -48.87 -26.56 43.42
N THR A 382 -47.67 -25.97 43.44
CA THR A 382 -46.48 -26.43 44.23
C THR A 382 -45.97 -27.88 43.93
N ASN A 383 -44.99 -28.49 44.60
CA ASN A 383 -43.71 -28.04 45.21
C ASN A 383 -42.67 -29.18 44.96
N SER A 384 -41.45 -28.91 44.50
CA SER A 384 -40.21 -28.74 45.32
C SER A 384 -39.69 -29.98 46.07
N LEU A 385 -38.42 -29.89 46.51
CA LEU A 385 -37.68 -30.73 47.46
C LEU A 385 -36.88 -31.93 46.89
N ASN A 386 -35.70 -32.29 47.44
CA ASN A 386 -34.58 -31.50 48.00
C ASN A 386 -33.35 -32.38 48.30
N TYR A 387 -32.23 -31.74 48.71
CA TYR A 387 -31.13 -32.31 49.56
C TYR A 387 -30.22 -33.39 48.92
N ARG A 388 -28.92 -33.55 49.29
CA ARG A 388 -28.01 -32.84 50.23
C ARG A 388 -26.76 -32.27 49.49
N ARG A 389 -25.96 -31.28 49.95
CA ARG A 389 -25.32 -31.02 51.28
C ARG A 389 -24.17 -32.03 51.58
N ASP A 390 -23.04 -31.71 52.21
CA ASP A 390 -22.70 -30.75 53.29
C ASP A 390 -21.25 -30.17 53.11
N GLU A 391 -20.94 -28.89 53.38
CA GLU A 391 -20.31 -28.28 54.61
C GLU A 391 -18.78 -28.54 54.80
N ASN A 392 -17.90 -27.73 55.43
CA ASN A 392 -17.88 -26.41 56.14
C ASN A 392 -16.46 -25.77 55.93
N VAL A 393 -16.04 -24.56 56.37
CA VAL A 393 -16.01 -23.93 57.72
C VAL A 393 -15.79 -22.39 57.62
N LEU A 394 -16.38 -21.63 58.54
CA LEU A 394 -16.05 -20.24 58.96
C LEU A 394 -15.75 -20.25 60.47
N PRO A 395 -14.89 -19.36 61.03
CA PRO A 395 -15.27 -17.98 61.40
C PRO A 395 -14.10 -16.95 61.20
N LEU A 396 -14.09 -15.67 61.65
CA LEU A 396 -14.96 -14.90 62.56
C LEU A 396 -15.05 -13.40 62.14
N LEU A 397 -15.96 -12.68 62.80
CA LEU A 397 -16.33 -11.25 62.71
C LEU A 397 -15.35 -10.28 63.41
N ALA A 398 -15.35 -8.98 63.02
CA ALA A 398 -16.03 -7.88 63.77
C ALA A 398 -15.45 -6.45 63.56
N GLY A 399 -16.35 -5.43 63.50
CA GLY A 399 -16.05 -3.99 63.68
C GLY A 399 -15.71 -3.22 62.39
N LEU A 400 -16.39 -2.13 61.99
CA LEU A 400 -17.33 -1.23 62.69
C LEU A 400 -18.56 -0.88 61.81
N ASP A 401 -19.54 -0.20 62.40
CA ASP A 401 -20.88 0.09 61.86
C ASP A 401 -21.26 1.58 62.06
N ARG A 402 -22.16 2.11 61.23
CA ARG A 402 -22.82 3.45 61.24
C ARG A 402 -21.96 4.70 61.02
N GLU A 403 -22.41 5.55 60.07
CA GLU A 403 -23.15 6.80 60.38
C GLU A 403 -23.64 7.49 59.08
N ALA A 404 -24.95 7.38 58.75
CA ALA A 404 -25.53 8.06 57.57
C ALA A 404 -27.08 8.13 57.53
N GLN A 405 -27.79 8.44 58.64
CA GLN A 405 -29.24 8.71 58.56
C GLN A 405 -29.82 9.51 59.74
N THR A 406 -29.87 10.84 59.62
CA THR A 406 -30.74 11.81 60.32
C THR A 406 -30.37 13.22 59.80
N ALA A 407 -31.23 14.23 59.74
CA ALA A 407 -32.69 14.32 59.94
C ALA A 407 -33.27 15.40 58.98
N ALA A 408 -34.59 15.54 58.92
CA ALA A 408 -35.26 16.60 58.15
C ALA A 408 -35.96 17.62 59.07
N ASP A 409 -36.07 18.86 58.56
CA ASP A 409 -36.95 19.95 58.98
C ASP A 409 -36.78 20.58 60.39
N GLN A 410 -37.62 21.63 60.60
CA GLN A 410 -37.76 22.57 61.73
C GLN A 410 -36.92 23.87 61.63
N TYR A 411 -37.48 25.09 61.79
CA TYR A 411 -38.91 25.53 61.77
C TYR A 411 -39.04 27.08 61.80
N LEU A 412 -40.19 27.62 61.31
CA LEU A 412 -40.83 28.90 61.70
C LEU A 412 -40.06 30.24 61.39
N VAL A 413 -40.65 31.45 61.35
CA VAL A 413 -42.02 31.97 61.63
C VAL A 413 -42.47 32.97 60.49
N PRO A 414 -43.48 33.90 60.56
CA PRO A 414 -44.45 34.02 59.44
C PRO A 414 -44.72 35.48 58.93
N GLY A 415 -45.81 35.64 58.17
CA GLY A 415 -46.89 36.55 58.60
C GLY A 415 -46.88 37.99 58.07
N SER A 416 -48.03 38.44 57.57
CA SER A 416 -48.21 39.75 56.94
C SER A 416 -49.03 40.74 57.78
N GLY A 417 -48.48 41.94 57.96
CA GLY A 417 -49.20 43.22 57.78
C GLY A 417 -50.01 43.81 58.95
N GLU A 418 -49.70 45.08 59.27
CA GLU A 418 -50.68 46.10 59.65
C GLU A 418 -50.12 47.51 59.28
N HIS A 419 -50.96 48.56 59.31
CA HIS A 419 -50.79 49.77 58.48
C HIS A 419 -50.48 51.09 59.24
N ASP A 420 -49.51 51.85 58.72
CA ASP A 420 -49.51 53.32 58.43
C ASP A 420 -49.90 54.40 59.48
N PRO A 421 -49.61 55.71 59.25
CA PRO A 421 -48.81 56.34 58.17
C PRO A 421 -47.68 57.30 58.65
N GLU A 422 -46.73 57.64 57.75
CA GLU A 422 -46.54 59.05 57.31
C GLU A 422 -45.48 59.24 56.18
N THR A 423 -45.84 60.08 55.19
CA THR A 423 -45.01 60.67 54.10
C THR A 423 -44.44 59.73 53.00
N ILE A 424 -44.43 60.23 51.74
CA ILE A 424 -44.37 59.39 50.52
C ILE A 424 -43.27 59.87 49.55
N PRO A 425 -42.45 58.95 49.02
CA PRO A 425 -41.90 59.08 47.67
C PRO A 425 -41.96 57.77 46.83
N SER A 426 -42.19 57.91 45.52
CA SER A 426 -42.09 56.85 44.48
C SER A 426 -43.09 55.67 44.56
N GLY A 427 -43.45 54.98 43.47
CA GLY A 427 -43.08 55.25 42.07
C GLY A 427 -43.38 54.13 41.07
N THR A 428 -44.54 53.48 41.11
CA THR A 428 -44.86 52.34 40.20
C THR A 428 -46.32 52.29 39.73
N SER A 429 -46.52 52.07 38.43
CA SER A 429 -47.74 51.44 37.89
C SER A 429 -47.43 50.69 36.59
N PHE A 430 -47.59 49.37 36.58
CA PHE A 430 -47.46 48.54 35.37
C PHE A 430 -48.81 48.35 34.67
N PRO A 431 -48.81 48.35 33.33
CA PRO A 431 -49.60 47.41 32.54
C PRO A 431 -48.71 46.46 31.72
N ARG A 432 -49.34 45.53 30.99
CA ARG A 432 -48.69 44.33 30.42
C ARG A 432 -48.02 44.55 29.05
N SER A 433 -46.97 43.75 28.82
CA SER A 433 -46.58 43.10 27.55
C SER A 433 -46.47 43.93 26.25
N ALA A 434 -45.22 44.15 25.84
CA ALA A 434 -44.79 44.17 24.43
C ALA A 434 -43.33 43.63 24.34
N SER A 435 -42.83 43.36 23.13
CA SER A 435 -41.62 42.59 22.88
C SER A 435 -40.34 43.41 22.59
N THR A 436 -39.26 42.65 22.33
CA THR A 436 -38.15 42.94 21.37
C THR A 436 -36.85 43.62 21.85
N THR A 437 -35.76 43.17 21.23
CA THR A 437 -34.38 43.71 21.24
C THR A 437 -33.54 43.52 22.51
N THR A 438 -32.94 42.35 22.62
CA THR A 438 -31.77 42.08 23.46
C THR A 438 -30.60 43.01 23.08
N ARG A 439 -29.97 43.64 24.06
CA ARG A 439 -28.80 44.52 23.87
C ARG A 439 -27.55 43.66 23.80
N ALA A 440 -26.86 43.64 22.66
CA ALA A 440 -25.63 42.86 22.51
C ALA A 440 -24.52 43.34 23.47
N GLU A 441 -23.98 42.43 24.27
CA GLU A 441 -22.81 42.69 25.09
C GLU A 441 -21.56 42.81 24.21
N ARG A 442 -20.71 43.80 24.50
CA ARG A 442 -19.45 43.98 23.77
C ARG A 442 -18.37 43.12 24.40
N VAL A 443 -17.77 42.25 23.59
CA VAL A 443 -16.51 41.58 23.94
C VAL A 443 -15.43 42.63 24.20
N PRO A 444 -14.61 42.52 25.25
CA PRO A 444 -13.51 43.46 25.50
C PRO A 444 -12.49 43.47 24.36
N ASP A 445 -11.99 44.65 24.00
CA ASP A 445 -10.84 44.79 23.11
C ASP A 445 -9.57 44.41 23.89
N LEU A 446 -9.06 43.20 23.64
CA LEU A 446 -7.96 42.62 24.41
C LEU A 446 -6.58 43.16 24.03
N GLY A 447 -6.46 43.99 22.98
CA GLY A 447 -5.23 44.71 22.63
C GLY A 447 -4.03 43.85 22.22
N PHE A 448 -2.83 44.45 22.23
CA PHE A 448 -1.58 43.83 21.80
C PHE A 448 -0.69 43.43 22.99
N GLY A 449 0.21 42.46 22.78
CA GLY A 449 1.22 41.99 23.74
C GLY A 449 1.26 40.46 23.87
N THR A 450 2.19 39.95 24.68
CA THR A 450 2.18 38.58 25.21
C THR A 450 1.47 38.60 26.58
N PHE A 451 0.42 37.79 26.78
CA PHE A 451 -0.36 37.83 28.02
C PHE A 451 -1.06 36.51 28.38
N LEU A 452 -1.43 36.37 29.65
CA LEU A 452 -2.42 35.39 30.14
C LEU A 452 -3.79 36.06 30.28
N TYR A 453 -4.86 35.32 30.02
CA TYR A 453 -6.23 35.76 30.24
C TYR A 453 -7.02 34.73 31.05
N PHE A 454 -7.69 35.17 32.11
CA PHE A 454 -8.46 34.31 33.00
C PHE A 454 -9.86 34.00 32.44
N VAL A 455 -10.09 32.76 32.04
CA VAL A 455 -11.38 32.28 31.53
C VAL A 455 -12.28 31.77 32.66
N GLU A 456 -11.68 31.16 33.69
CA GLU A 456 -12.38 30.60 34.86
C GLU A 456 -11.54 30.75 36.14
N GLY A 457 -12.18 30.66 37.31
CA GLY A 457 -11.56 30.93 38.61
C GLY A 457 -11.86 32.33 39.18
N PRO A 458 -11.33 32.67 40.37
CA PRO A 458 -11.69 33.89 41.10
C PRO A 458 -11.30 35.21 40.42
N GLN A 459 -10.39 35.18 39.43
CA GLN A 459 -9.92 36.35 38.67
C GLN A 459 -10.47 36.38 37.23
N LYS A 460 -11.57 35.67 36.94
CA LYS A 460 -12.19 35.59 35.60
C LYS A 460 -12.38 36.98 34.95
N GLY A 461 -11.85 37.14 33.73
CA GLY A 461 -11.85 38.39 32.97
C GLY A 461 -10.57 39.23 33.09
N LEU A 462 -9.64 38.88 33.99
CA LEU A 462 -8.35 39.57 34.13
C LEU A 462 -7.39 39.24 32.98
N ARG A 463 -6.62 40.24 32.53
CA ARG A 463 -5.44 40.10 31.65
C ARG A 463 -4.16 40.35 32.47
N VAL A 464 -3.12 39.55 32.24
CA VAL A 464 -1.81 39.65 32.88
C VAL A 464 -0.71 39.66 31.80
N ASP A 465 0.08 40.74 31.74
CA ASP A 465 1.11 40.93 30.71
C ASP A 465 2.39 40.16 31.03
N LEU A 466 2.83 39.28 30.13
CA LEU A 466 4.08 38.53 30.24
C LEU A 466 5.28 39.24 29.56
N ASP A 467 5.06 40.29 28.78
CA ASP A 467 6.13 41.08 28.14
C ASP A 467 7.03 41.88 29.13
N ARG A 468 6.78 41.80 30.45
CA ARG A 468 7.43 42.64 31.49
C ARG A 468 8.68 42.05 32.14
N ALA A 469 8.89 40.74 32.02
CA ALA A 469 10.03 40.02 32.59
C ALA A 469 10.33 38.75 31.76
N GLU A 470 11.55 38.21 31.88
CA GLU A 470 11.96 36.97 31.19
C GLU A 470 11.47 35.70 31.91
N GLU A 471 11.15 35.80 33.20
CA GLU A 471 10.52 34.76 34.01
C GLU A 471 9.42 35.39 34.87
N HIS A 472 8.31 34.66 35.05
CA HIS A 472 7.18 35.03 35.89
C HIS A 472 6.81 33.86 36.79
N ALA A 473 6.90 34.04 38.11
CA ALA A 473 6.49 33.04 39.07
C ALA A 473 4.98 33.18 39.40
N ILE A 474 4.25 32.07 39.33
CA ILE A 474 2.82 31.96 39.62
C ILE A 474 2.63 31.17 40.91
N GLY A 475 1.83 31.70 41.84
CA GLY A 475 1.52 31.03 43.10
C GLY A 475 0.85 31.95 44.12
N ARG A 476 0.73 31.49 45.37
CA ARG A 476 0.16 32.27 46.50
C ARG A 476 1.19 32.83 47.48
N GLY A 477 2.47 32.69 47.18
CA GLY A 477 3.57 33.23 47.97
C GLY A 477 3.86 34.70 47.61
N ASN A 478 4.42 35.45 48.55
CA ASN A 478 4.89 36.82 48.28
C ASN A 478 6.16 36.84 47.40
N GLU A 479 6.75 35.66 47.21
CA GLU A 479 7.86 35.35 46.31
C GLU A 479 7.45 35.16 44.83
N CYS A 480 6.17 35.34 44.48
CA CYS A 480 5.66 35.24 43.11
C CYS A 480 5.27 36.61 42.54
N ASP A 481 5.53 36.84 41.26
CA ASP A 481 5.10 38.05 40.53
C ASP A 481 3.60 38.03 40.22
N LEU A 482 3.06 36.81 40.01
CA LEU A 482 1.69 36.57 39.58
C LEU A 482 0.91 35.84 40.69
N THR A 483 0.42 36.63 41.64
CA THR A 483 -0.31 36.15 42.82
C THR A 483 -1.81 36.41 42.76
N TRP A 484 -2.61 35.43 43.17
CA TRP A 484 -4.03 35.64 43.50
C TRP A 484 -4.47 34.69 44.62
N ASP A 485 -5.55 35.06 45.32
CA ASP A 485 -6.06 34.30 46.46
C ASP A 485 -6.83 33.06 45.97
N ASP A 486 -6.13 31.92 45.99
CA ASP A 486 -6.67 30.59 45.70
C ASP A 486 -6.01 29.57 46.64
N HIS A 487 -6.83 28.90 47.44
CA HIS A 487 -6.41 27.90 48.42
C HIS A 487 -5.80 26.64 47.77
N LEU A 488 -6.07 26.41 46.48
CA LEU A 488 -5.50 25.33 45.66
C LEU A 488 -4.15 25.70 45.00
N LEU A 489 -3.67 26.94 45.12
CA LEU A 489 -2.32 27.30 44.70
C LEU A 489 -1.27 26.89 45.74
N SER A 490 -0.12 26.45 45.24
CA SER A 490 1.12 26.29 46.02
C SER A 490 1.81 27.65 46.19
N ARG A 491 2.75 27.79 47.15
CA ARG A 491 3.42 29.09 47.41
C ARG A 491 4.10 29.63 46.15
N VAL A 492 5.01 28.85 45.59
CA VAL A 492 5.28 28.84 44.15
C VAL A 492 4.58 27.61 43.59
N HIS A 493 3.87 27.75 42.46
CA HIS A 493 3.12 26.66 41.81
C HIS A 493 3.75 26.32 40.46
N CYS A 494 4.01 27.34 39.63
CA CYS A 494 4.72 27.19 38.36
C CYS A 494 5.46 28.47 37.97
N THR A 495 6.42 28.34 37.07
CA THR A 495 7.15 29.47 36.45
C THR A 495 6.96 29.45 34.95
N ILE A 496 6.59 30.59 34.37
CA ILE A 496 6.62 30.79 32.91
C ILE A 496 7.93 31.52 32.57
N ARG A 497 8.78 30.90 31.76
CA ARG A 497 10.05 31.43 31.26
C ARG A 497 9.98 31.70 29.76
N ARG A 498 10.62 32.79 29.32
CA ARG A 498 10.83 33.07 27.91
C ARG A 498 12.17 32.47 27.46
N ARG A 499 12.16 31.69 26.37
CA ARG A 499 13.35 31.10 25.73
C ARG A 499 13.41 31.59 24.28
N GLY A 500 14.03 32.76 24.06
CA GLY A 500 14.10 33.39 22.73
C GLY A 500 12.78 34.00 22.27
N GLU A 501 12.18 33.47 21.19
CA GLU A 501 10.81 33.81 20.78
C GLU A 501 9.74 32.90 21.41
N GLU A 502 10.13 31.78 22.03
CA GLU A 502 9.22 30.85 22.71
C GLU A 502 8.96 31.21 24.18
N PHE A 503 7.85 30.69 24.71
CA PHE A 503 7.55 30.65 26.14
C PHE A 503 7.40 29.20 26.60
N TRP A 504 7.85 28.92 27.81
CA TRP A 504 7.89 27.60 28.43
C TRP A 504 7.33 27.69 29.85
N ILE A 505 6.53 26.71 30.28
CA ILE A 505 6.01 26.62 31.65
C ILE A 505 6.58 25.40 32.36
N ALA A 506 6.97 25.57 33.61
CA ALA A 506 7.45 24.50 34.49
C ALA A 506 6.67 24.47 35.82
N ASP A 507 6.27 23.28 36.26
CA ASP A 507 5.66 23.04 37.57
C ASP A 507 6.75 23.02 38.65
N CYS A 508 6.57 23.78 39.72
CA CYS A 508 7.57 23.94 40.78
C CYS A 508 7.43 22.92 41.92
N GLY A 509 6.97 21.69 41.61
CA GLY A 509 6.64 20.68 42.61
C GLY A 509 5.33 20.97 43.32
N SER A 510 4.33 21.47 42.58
CA SER A 510 3.07 21.93 43.14
C SER A 510 2.22 20.78 43.69
N ARG A 511 1.47 21.07 44.77
CA ARG A 511 0.66 20.06 45.46
C ARG A 511 -0.47 19.48 44.60
N ASN A 512 -1.01 20.29 43.69
CA ASN A 512 -2.18 19.96 42.88
C ASN A 512 -1.87 19.75 41.39
N GLY A 513 -0.66 20.10 40.93
CA GLY A 513 -0.24 20.04 39.54
C GLY A 513 -0.58 21.28 38.73
N THR A 514 0.32 21.63 37.81
CA THR A 514 0.09 22.50 36.67
C THR A 514 -0.37 21.65 35.50
N PHE A 515 -1.37 22.13 34.75
CA PHE A 515 -1.85 21.46 33.56
C PHE A 515 -1.84 22.40 32.36
N VAL A 516 -1.47 21.87 31.19
CA VAL A 516 -1.60 22.55 29.89
C VAL A 516 -2.47 21.67 29.00
N ASN A 517 -3.51 22.23 28.39
CA ASN A 517 -4.48 21.53 27.55
C ASN A 517 -5.02 20.23 28.19
N ASN A 518 -5.41 20.32 29.48
CA ASN A 518 -5.82 19.23 30.37
C ASN A 518 -4.75 18.16 30.72
N GLN A 519 -3.55 18.17 30.12
CA GLN A 519 -2.46 17.26 30.49
C GLN A 519 -1.63 17.85 31.64
N ARG A 520 -1.22 17.03 32.62
CA ARG A 520 -0.37 17.48 33.73
C ARG A 520 1.10 17.53 33.27
N ILE A 521 1.79 18.64 33.51
CA ILE A 521 3.16 18.88 33.00
C ILE A 521 4.21 18.89 34.12
N GLN A 522 5.48 18.71 33.75
CA GLN A 522 6.64 19.03 34.58
C GLN A 522 7.36 20.25 34.02
N GLU A 523 7.77 20.22 32.75
CA GLU A 523 8.14 21.41 31.96
C GLU A 523 7.73 21.18 30.49
N CYS A 524 7.19 22.20 29.81
CA CYS A 524 6.85 22.14 28.38
C CYS A 524 6.85 23.56 27.73
N PRO A 525 6.99 23.68 26.39
CA PRO A 525 6.66 24.91 25.68
C PRO A 525 5.15 25.21 25.78
N ILE A 526 4.78 26.49 25.61
CA ILE A 526 3.39 26.96 25.51
C ILE A 526 3.22 27.90 24.30
N TYR A 527 2.09 27.77 23.61
CA TYR A 527 1.79 28.42 22.34
C TYR A 527 0.48 29.23 22.40
N HIS A 528 0.31 30.14 21.44
CA HIS A 528 -0.85 31.02 21.37
C HIS A 528 -2.17 30.21 21.29
N GLY A 529 -3.01 30.34 22.32
CA GLY A 529 -4.28 29.63 22.48
C GLY A 529 -4.26 28.50 23.51
N ASP A 530 -3.11 28.14 24.08
CA ASP A 530 -3.01 27.06 25.08
C ASP A 530 -3.76 27.37 26.37
N SER A 531 -4.52 26.38 26.85
CA SER A 531 -5.30 26.43 28.09
C SER A 531 -4.42 25.98 29.26
N ILE A 532 -4.17 26.85 30.24
CA ILE A 532 -3.29 26.55 31.39
C ILE A 532 -4.15 26.55 32.66
N ARG A 533 -4.25 25.41 33.34
CA ARG A 533 -4.95 25.28 34.63
C ARG A 533 -3.96 25.25 35.79
N VAL A 534 -4.16 26.16 36.74
CA VAL A 534 -3.33 26.33 37.93
C VAL A 534 -4.25 26.59 39.13
N GLY A 535 -4.25 25.69 40.12
CA GLY A 535 -5.23 25.73 41.21
C GLY A 535 -6.67 25.53 40.69
N SER A 536 -7.60 26.38 41.13
CA SER A 536 -8.98 26.44 40.61
C SER A 536 -9.11 27.30 39.34
N SER A 537 -8.02 27.91 38.86
CA SER A 537 -8.06 28.93 37.81
C SER A 537 -7.72 28.33 36.44
N ASN A 538 -8.44 28.76 35.40
CA ASN A 538 -8.24 28.31 34.03
C ASN A 538 -7.92 29.52 33.15
N LEU A 539 -6.73 29.49 32.56
CA LEU A 539 -6.11 30.58 31.81
C LEU A 539 -6.04 30.22 30.32
N ILE A 540 -5.93 31.21 29.45
CA ILE A 540 -5.42 31.03 28.08
C ILE A 540 -4.17 31.90 27.90
N PHE A 541 -3.12 31.33 27.31
CA PHE A 541 -1.90 32.03 26.93
C PHE A 541 -1.98 32.60 25.51
N PHE A 542 -1.60 33.86 25.34
CA PHE A 542 -1.59 34.58 24.07
C PHE A 542 -0.17 35.08 23.78
N ALA A 543 0.49 34.49 22.78
CA ALA A 543 1.81 34.93 22.33
C ALA A 543 1.73 36.08 21.31
N ARG A 544 2.77 36.94 21.28
CA ARG A 544 2.88 38.12 20.42
C ARG A 544 3.29 37.78 18.97
N GLU A 545 2.36 37.24 18.19
CA GLU A 545 2.54 37.11 16.74
C GLU A 545 2.64 38.49 16.03
N LYS A 546 3.52 38.58 15.03
CA LYS A 546 3.60 39.73 14.09
C LYS A 546 2.24 39.98 13.41
N PRO A 547 1.89 41.24 13.07
CA PRO A 547 0.59 41.57 12.52
C PRO A 547 0.49 41.26 11.02
N GLU A 548 0.05 40.05 10.67
CA GLU A 548 -0.63 39.82 9.39
C GLU A 548 -2.15 40.02 9.53
N GLU A 549 -2.79 40.38 8.41
CA GLU A 549 -4.22 40.65 8.34
C GLU A 549 -5.03 39.35 8.51
N GLY A 550 -5.82 39.22 9.58
CA GLY A 550 -6.66 38.03 9.78
C GLY A 550 -7.17 37.73 11.19
N LYS A 551 -6.69 38.42 12.24
CA LYS A 551 -7.06 38.08 13.64
C LYS A 551 -8.58 38.16 13.92
N GLY A 552 -9.28 39.14 13.35
CA GLY A 552 -10.76 39.18 13.41
C GLY A 552 -11.44 38.08 12.58
N GLN A 553 -10.81 37.65 11.48
CA GLN A 553 -11.36 36.66 10.55
C GLN A 553 -11.29 35.24 11.13
N ARG A 554 -10.19 34.85 11.81
CA ARG A 554 -10.10 33.54 12.49
C ARG A 554 -11.15 33.39 13.59
N LEU A 555 -11.37 34.42 14.41
CA LEU A 555 -12.41 34.38 15.46
C LEU A 555 -13.82 34.28 14.84
N GLN A 556 -14.08 35.00 13.74
CA GLN A 556 -15.33 34.86 12.98
C GLN A 556 -15.50 33.46 12.38
N GLN A 557 -14.42 32.83 11.89
CA GLN A 557 -14.44 31.44 11.40
C GLN A 557 -14.74 30.43 12.52
N ILE A 558 -14.14 30.56 13.70
CA ILE A 558 -14.41 29.69 14.86
C ILE A 558 -15.88 29.81 15.33
N LEU A 559 -16.43 31.03 15.33
CA LEU A 559 -17.83 31.29 15.66
C LEU A 559 -18.80 30.77 14.58
N ALA A 560 -18.45 30.92 13.29
CA ALA A 560 -19.22 30.38 12.17
C ALA A 560 -19.22 28.84 12.17
N PHE A 561 -18.06 28.21 12.41
CA PHE A 561 -17.95 26.76 12.61
C PHE A 561 -18.82 26.29 13.77
N SER A 562 -18.71 26.91 14.96
CA SER A 562 -19.48 26.48 16.13
C SER A 562 -20.98 26.56 15.87
N LYS A 563 -21.47 27.62 15.20
CA LYS A 563 -22.88 27.71 14.81
C LYS A 563 -23.32 26.57 13.86
N VAL A 564 -22.49 26.21 12.88
CA VAL A 564 -22.80 25.09 11.96
C VAL A 564 -22.74 23.75 12.69
N TRP A 565 -21.86 23.60 13.68
CA TRP A 565 -21.77 22.43 14.55
C TRP A 565 -23.01 22.30 15.46
N ASP A 566 -23.46 23.38 16.09
CA ASP A 566 -24.69 23.42 16.89
C ASP A 566 -25.92 23.06 16.03
N GLU A 567 -25.98 23.58 14.79
CA GLU A 567 -27.03 23.25 13.81
C GLU A 567 -27.00 21.75 13.39
N LEU A 568 -25.81 21.13 13.31
CA LEU A 568 -25.63 19.70 13.04
C LEU A 568 -26.03 18.82 14.23
N LEU A 569 -25.63 19.19 15.46
CA LEU A 569 -26.01 18.49 16.70
C LEU A 569 -27.52 18.55 16.94
N ALA A 570 -28.17 19.68 16.61
CA ALA A 570 -29.63 19.83 16.69
C ALA A 570 -30.40 18.96 15.69
N ALA A 571 -29.77 18.52 14.59
CA ALA A 571 -30.40 17.77 13.52
C ALA A 571 -30.58 16.25 13.79
N ARG A 572 -30.23 15.77 14.99
CA ARG A 572 -30.20 14.34 15.40
C ARG A 572 -31.42 13.46 15.07
N ASN A 573 -32.60 14.06 14.84
CA ASN A 573 -33.86 13.37 14.53
C ASN A 573 -34.43 13.72 13.13
N ASP A 574 -33.71 14.51 12.32
CA ASP A 574 -34.18 15.08 11.05
C ASP A 574 -33.09 14.90 9.97
N THR A 575 -33.29 13.94 9.08
CA THR A 575 -32.30 13.58 8.04
C THR A 575 -32.12 14.66 6.98
N GLU A 576 -33.12 15.49 6.72
CA GLU A 576 -33.01 16.60 5.75
C GLU A 576 -32.16 17.73 6.34
N ARG A 577 -32.41 18.12 7.60
CA ARG A 577 -31.56 19.08 8.31
C ARG A 577 -30.14 18.57 8.49
N PHE A 578 -29.97 17.29 8.79
CA PHE A 578 -28.65 16.67 8.91
C PHE A 578 -27.86 16.80 7.60
N ALA A 579 -28.46 16.47 6.46
CA ALA A 579 -27.82 16.63 5.15
C ALA A 579 -27.42 18.09 4.85
N VAL A 580 -28.31 19.05 5.12
CA VAL A 580 -28.05 20.50 4.90
C VAL A 580 -26.95 21.03 5.84
N ALA A 581 -26.92 20.59 7.10
CA ALA A 581 -25.87 20.96 8.05
C ALA A 581 -24.50 20.38 7.66
N CYS A 582 -24.47 19.10 7.25
CA CYS A 582 -23.27 18.46 6.72
C CYS A 582 -22.74 19.15 5.46
N GLU A 583 -23.63 19.49 4.52
CA GLU A 583 -23.26 20.20 3.29
C GLU A 583 -22.58 21.54 3.60
N ARG A 584 -23.13 22.32 4.53
CA ARG A 584 -22.55 23.62 4.95
C ARG A 584 -21.25 23.45 5.74
N LEU A 585 -21.12 22.42 6.58
CA LEU A 585 -19.85 22.10 7.25
C LEU A 585 -18.74 21.82 6.22
N VAL A 586 -19.01 20.99 5.21
CA VAL A 586 -18.02 20.65 4.18
C VAL A 586 -17.75 21.83 3.26
N LYS A 587 -18.79 22.45 2.68
CA LYS A 587 -18.64 23.50 1.64
C LYS A 587 -18.20 24.85 2.17
N ASP A 588 -18.71 25.28 3.33
CA ASP A 588 -18.52 26.65 3.83
C ASP A 588 -17.41 26.76 4.86
N GLN A 589 -17.14 25.69 5.63
CA GLN A 589 -16.17 25.71 6.74
C GLN A 589 -14.89 24.92 6.40
N LEU A 590 -14.99 23.62 6.12
CA LEU A 590 -13.82 22.76 5.92
C LEU A 590 -13.12 23.01 4.57
N ARG A 591 -13.88 23.25 3.51
CA ARG A 591 -13.34 23.51 2.16
C ARG A 591 -12.40 24.72 2.10
N PRO A 592 -12.73 25.93 2.59
CA PRO A 592 -11.78 27.05 2.59
C PRO A 592 -10.60 26.84 3.56
N LEU A 593 -10.82 26.14 4.67
CA LEU A 593 -9.82 25.86 5.70
C LEU A 593 -8.70 24.93 5.18
N LEU A 594 -9.08 23.75 4.67
CA LEU A 594 -8.15 22.74 4.18
C LEU A 594 -7.80 22.92 2.69
N GLY A 595 -8.61 23.67 1.94
CA GLY A 595 -8.35 24.10 0.56
C GLY A 595 -8.57 23.01 -0.51
N PHE A 596 -9.55 22.13 -0.31
CA PHE A 596 -9.92 21.09 -1.27
C PHE A 596 -10.93 21.53 -2.34
N SER A 597 -10.97 20.79 -3.44
CA SER A 597 -12.11 20.72 -4.36
C SER A 597 -12.97 19.50 -4.02
N ILE A 598 -14.29 19.65 -4.12
CA ILE A 598 -15.24 18.53 -4.05
C ILE A 598 -15.41 18.03 -5.48
N GLU A 599 -15.23 16.72 -5.70
CA GLU A 599 -15.48 16.08 -7.00
C GLU A 599 -16.96 15.68 -7.13
N GLU A 600 -17.45 14.93 -6.14
CA GLU A 600 -18.79 14.36 -6.11
C GLU A 600 -19.33 14.30 -4.67
N ALA A 601 -20.66 14.31 -4.52
CA ALA A 601 -21.34 14.00 -3.27
C ALA A 601 -21.77 12.53 -3.29
N LEU A 602 -21.55 11.81 -2.19
CA LEU A 602 -21.83 10.38 -2.11
C LEU A 602 -23.32 10.13 -1.80
N PRO A 603 -23.89 8.98 -2.19
CA PRO A 603 -25.30 8.68 -1.94
C PRO A 603 -25.62 8.71 -0.43
N PRO A 604 -26.57 9.55 0.04
CA PRO A 604 -26.85 9.68 1.46
C PRO A 604 -27.54 8.43 2.03
N ALA A 605 -27.09 7.95 3.19
CA ALA A 605 -27.53 6.70 3.81
C ALA A 605 -28.10 6.94 5.23
N GLY A 606 -29.20 7.69 5.31
CA GLY A 606 -29.81 8.12 6.57
C GLY A 606 -28.96 9.20 7.26
N PHE A 607 -28.53 8.96 8.50
CA PHE A 607 -27.61 9.84 9.23
C PHE A 607 -26.14 9.60 8.87
N LEU A 608 -25.86 9.33 7.59
CA LEU A 608 -24.51 9.23 7.01
C LEU A 608 -24.52 9.97 5.67
N ALA A 609 -23.68 10.99 5.56
CA ALA A 609 -23.46 11.77 4.34
C ALA A 609 -21.97 11.78 4.01
N GLY A 610 -21.61 11.96 2.72
CA GLY A 610 -20.21 11.91 2.30
C GLY A 610 -19.92 12.74 1.05
N TRP A 611 -18.66 13.12 0.89
CA TRP A 611 -18.14 13.86 -0.27
C TRP A 611 -16.76 13.33 -0.65
N MET A 612 -16.57 13.01 -1.93
CA MET A 612 -15.23 12.76 -2.46
C MET A 612 -14.52 14.09 -2.69
N VAL A 613 -13.34 14.27 -2.10
CA VAL A 613 -12.58 15.51 -2.19
C VAL A 613 -11.17 15.26 -2.72
N GLN A 614 -10.62 16.26 -3.40
CA GLN A 614 -9.25 16.30 -3.86
C GLN A 614 -8.55 17.56 -3.31
N THR A 615 -7.38 17.41 -2.72
CA THR A 615 -6.63 18.48 -2.04
C THR A 615 -5.23 18.66 -2.62
N PRO A 616 -4.92 19.83 -3.22
CA PRO A 616 -3.55 20.20 -3.61
C PRO A 616 -2.77 20.89 -2.48
N ARG A 617 -3.36 21.05 -1.28
CA ARG A 617 -2.74 21.76 -0.14
C ARG A 617 -2.12 20.84 0.91
N LEU A 618 -2.69 19.66 1.09
CA LEU A 618 -2.15 18.59 1.94
C LEU A 618 -1.13 17.79 1.14
N TRP A 619 0.14 17.86 1.54
CA TRP A 619 1.23 17.09 0.93
C TRP A 619 1.28 15.73 1.62
N ILE A 620 0.29 14.91 1.30
CA ILE A 620 0.17 13.51 1.74
C ILE A 620 0.03 12.60 0.52
N ARG A 621 0.27 11.29 0.70
CA ARG A 621 0.14 10.26 -0.34
C ARG A 621 -1.22 10.30 -1.03
N TYR A 622 -2.28 10.31 -0.23
CA TYR A 622 -3.68 10.31 -0.69
C TYR A 622 -4.18 11.74 -0.88
N THR A 623 -3.86 12.35 -2.03
CA THR A 623 -4.38 13.70 -2.38
C THR A 623 -5.87 13.71 -2.72
N ARG A 624 -6.52 12.54 -2.76
CA ARG A 624 -7.95 12.33 -3.03
C ARG A 624 -8.48 11.30 -2.02
N PHE A 625 -9.60 11.62 -1.38
CA PHE A 625 -10.22 10.81 -0.33
C PHE A 625 -11.67 11.24 -0.06
N PRO A 626 -12.53 10.36 0.50
CA PRO A 626 -13.84 10.76 1.00
C PRO A 626 -13.74 11.42 2.40
N ILE A 627 -14.50 12.49 2.58
CA ILE A 627 -14.91 13.01 3.89
C ILE A 627 -16.32 12.49 4.16
N LEU A 628 -16.50 11.77 5.25
CA LEU A 628 -17.77 11.22 5.71
C LEU A 628 -18.22 11.94 6.98
N ILE A 629 -19.52 12.19 7.14
CA ILE A 629 -20.11 12.77 8.35
C ILE A 629 -21.23 11.84 8.83
N LEU A 630 -21.18 11.46 10.11
CA LEU A 630 -22.11 10.53 10.75
C LEU A 630 -22.73 11.15 12.01
N TYR A 631 -24.03 10.95 12.21
CA TYR A 631 -24.63 11.07 13.55
C TYR A 631 -24.70 9.70 14.23
N PRO A 632 -24.05 9.47 15.40
CA PRO A 632 -24.18 8.24 16.16
C PRO A 632 -25.61 8.12 16.75
N ARG A 633 -26.32 7.05 16.40
CA ARG A 633 -27.77 6.98 16.62
C ARG A 633 -28.08 6.54 18.07
N ALA A 634 -28.53 7.47 18.90
CA ALA A 634 -28.93 7.19 20.28
C ALA A 634 -30.22 6.35 20.36
N GLY A 635 -30.07 5.02 20.31
CA GLY A 635 -31.15 4.02 20.30
C GLY A 635 -31.88 3.77 21.64
N GLY A 636 -31.63 4.61 22.65
CA GLY A 636 -32.27 4.56 23.96
C GLY A 636 -31.43 3.87 25.04
N GLY A 637 -31.15 4.60 26.14
CA GLY A 637 -30.59 4.02 27.37
C GLY A 637 -29.11 3.62 27.35
N GLY A 638 -28.39 3.86 26.25
CA GLY A 638 -26.95 3.60 26.13
C GLY A 638 -26.35 4.27 24.89
N GLY A 639 -25.02 4.27 24.80
CA GLY A 639 -24.32 4.40 23.51
C GLY A 639 -24.37 3.08 22.72
N PRO A 640 -23.46 2.85 21.75
CA PRO A 640 -23.31 1.50 21.16
C PRO A 640 -23.05 0.50 22.29
N SER A 641 -24.01 -0.39 22.48
CA SER A 641 -24.15 -1.25 23.66
C SER A 641 -23.77 -2.70 23.37
N THR A 642 -23.68 -3.04 22.09
CA THR A 642 -23.15 -4.32 21.58
C THR A 642 -22.15 -4.07 20.45
N PRO A 643 -21.12 -4.92 20.27
CA PRO A 643 -20.16 -4.79 19.16
C PRO A 643 -20.82 -4.75 17.77
N ARG A 644 -21.98 -5.40 17.66
CA ARG A 644 -22.78 -5.54 16.42
C ARG A 644 -23.25 -4.21 15.84
N GLU A 645 -23.46 -3.19 16.69
CA GLU A 645 -23.83 -1.83 16.25
C GLU A 645 -22.64 -1.09 15.62
N GLY A 646 -21.40 -1.44 16.01
CA GLY A 646 -20.17 -0.98 15.36
C GLY A 646 -19.94 -1.68 14.02
N GLU A 647 -20.21 -2.99 13.94
CA GLU A 647 -20.14 -3.77 12.69
C GLU A 647 -21.12 -3.22 11.63
N GLU A 648 -22.39 -2.97 11.97
CA GLU A 648 -23.38 -2.41 11.03
C GLU A 648 -23.01 -0.98 10.57
N LEU A 649 -22.37 -0.18 11.45
CA LEU A 649 -21.85 1.13 11.11
C LEU A 649 -20.68 1.03 10.10
N LEU A 650 -19.76 0.10 10.33
CA LEU A 650 -18.63 -0.17 9.46
C LEU A 650 -19.08 -0.66 8.09
N GLU A 651 -20.01 -1.62 8.01
CA GLU A 651 -20.60 -2.10 6.76
C GLU A 651 -21.18 -0.95 5.93
N ARG A 652 -21.87 0.01 6.57
CA ARG A 652 -22.45 1.18 5.89
C ARG A 652 -21.39 2.16 5.40
N ILE A 653 -20.33 2.41 6.18
CA ILE A 653 -19.17 3.23 5.76
C ILE A 653 -18.44 2.58 4.59
N VAL A 654 -18.13 1.30 4.69
CA VAL A 654 -17.42 0.50 3.69
C VAL A 654 -18.21 0.43 2.38
N THR A 655 -19.52 0.16 2.46
CA THR A 655 -20.39 0.13 1.29
C THR A 655 -20.42 1.49 0.59
N MET A 656 -20.48 2.60 1.36
CA MET A 656 -20.44 3.94 0.79
C MET A 656 -19.12 4.22 0.07
N ILE A 657 -17.98 3.88 0.67
CA ILE A 657 -16.67 4.07 0.01
C ILE A 657 -16.54 3.16 -1.22
N ALA A 658 -17.01 1.91 -1.15
CA ALA A 658 -16.99 0.95 -2.26
C ALA A 658 -17.90 1.33 -3.45
N THR A 659 -18.94 2.15 -3.23
CA THR A 659 -19.70 2.76 -4.35
C THR A 659 -18.94 3.89 -5.06
N THR A 660 -17.86 4.39 -4.48
CA THR A 660 -16.92 5.29 -5.16
C THR A 660 -15.86 4.46 -5.89
N GLN A 661 -15.44 4.89 -7.07
CA GLN A 661 -14.34 4.23 -7.81
C GLN A 661 -12.95 4.60 -7.25
N ALA A 662 -12.86 4.95 -5.96
CA ALA A 662 -11.59 5.26 -5.30
C ALA A 662 -10.79 3.98 -5.05
N ARG A 663 -9.57 3.92 -5.60
CA ARG A 663 -8.57 2.88 -5.30
C ARG A 663 -7.76 3.20 -4.04
N GLU A 664 -8.32 4.07 -3.18
CA GLU A 664 -7.59 4.93 -2.24
C GLU A 664 -8.14 4.66 -0.84
N TYR A 665 -7.29 4.19 0.07
CA TYR A 665 -7.72 3.55 1.32
C TYR A 665 -7.89 4.49 2.51
N PHE A 666 -7.56 5.78 2.37
CA PHE A 666 -7.69 6.78 3.43
C PHE A 666 -9.05 7.48 3.39
N ALA A 667 -9.69 7.68 4.55
CA ALA A 667 -10.90 8.49 4.67
C ALA A 667 -10.98 9.25 6.00
N LEU A 668 -11.64 10.42 5.96
CA LEU A 668 -11.84 11.26 7.14
C LEU A 668 -13.29 11.13 7.63
N VAL A 669 -13.50 10.55 8.81
CA VAL A 669 -14.82 10.29 9.39
C VAL A 669 -15.09 11.30 10.51
N LEU A 670 -16.05 12.19 10.31
CA LEU A 670 -16.45 13.20 11.28
C LEU A 670 -17.70 12.73 12.04
N LEU A 671 -17.57 12.53 13.35
CA LEU A 671 -18.69 12.21 14.22
C LEU A 671 -19.35 13.49 14.72
N ALA A 672 -20.66 13.61 14.53
CA ALA A 672 -21.48 14.68 15.08
C ALA A 672 -21.72 14.49 16.58
N THR A 673 -20.64 14.52 17.37
CA THR A 673 -20.63 14.40 18.83
C THR A 673 -19.48 15.21 19.42
N ASP A 674 -19.66 15.66 20.66
CA ASP A 674 -18.62 16.29 21.48
C ASP A 674 -18.13 15.35 22.61
N ASP A 675 -18.69 14.14 22.74
CA ASP A 675 -18.19 13.12 23.68
C ASP A 675 -16.93 12.43 23.12
N ALA A 676 -15.77 12.79 23.67
CA ALA A 676 -14.50 12.13 23.35
C ALA A 676 -14.53 10.62 23.62
N GLN A 677 -15.29 10.14 24.61
CA GLN A 677 -15.39 8.70 24.88
C GLN A 677 -16.16 7.97 23.77
N GLU A 678 -17.16 8.60 23.14
CA GLU A 678 -17.85 8.06 21.96
C GLU A 678 -16.93 8.05 20.74
N VAL A 679 -16.18 9.13 20.52
CA VAL A 679 -15.19 9.23 19.45
C VAL A 679 -14.14 8.13 19.55
N ASP A 680 -13.52 7.97 20.72
CA ASP A 680 -12.46 6.97 20.89
C ASP A 680 -13.01 5.54 20.90
N ARG A 681 -14.22 5.28 21.41
CA ARG A 681 -14.88 3.95 21.28
C ARG A 681 -15.11 3.56 19.82
N ILE A 682 -15.62 4.48 19.00
CA ILE A 682 -15.82 4.24 17.56
C ILE A 682 -14.46 4.11 16.87
N GLY A 683 -13.48 4.94 17.21
CA GLY A 683 -12.11 4.85 16.69
C GLY A 683 -11.44 3.49 16.93
N HIS A 684 -11.53 2.93 18.14
CA HIS A 684 -11.01 1.59 18.43
C HIS A 684 -11.80 0.51 17.68
N SER A 685 -13.14 0.56 17.68
CA SER A 685 -13.96 -0.40 16.92
C SER A 685 -13.70 -0.37 15.41
N VAL A 686 -13.22 0.76 14.90
CA VAL A 686 -12.83 0.98 13.50
C VAL A 686 -11.42 0.45 13.23
N ALA A 687 -10.46 0.70 14.12
CA ALA A 687 -9.08 0.18 14.02
C ALA A 687 -9.01 -1.35 14.19
N ASP A 688 -9.85 -1.93 15.05
CA ASP A 688 -10.01 -3.39 15.22
C ASP A 688 -10.75 -4.08 14.05
N SER A 689 -11.20 -3.32 13.03
CA SER A 689 -12.07 -3.83 11.98
C SER A 689 -11.34 -4.56 10.85
N ILE A 690 -12.06 -5.48 10.19
CA ILE A 690 -11.54 -6.29 9.08
C ILE A 690 -11.42 -5.52 7.75
N TYR A 691 -11.67 -4.21 7.77
CA TYR A 691 -11.78 -3.38 6.58
C TYR A 691 -10.52 -2.54 6.38
N ARG A 692 -9.96 -2.65 5.17
CA ARG A 692 -8.66 -2.11 4.74
C ARG A 692 -8.64 -0.57 4.59
N TYR A 693 -9.36 0.18 5.41
CA TYR A 693 -9.45 1.64 5.30
C TYR A 693 -8.78 2.33 6.48
N ASP A 694 -7.89 3.27 6.19
CA ASP A 694 -7.30 4.20 7.16
C ASP A 694 -8.35 5.26 7.53
N LEU A 695 -9.34 4.83 8.33
CA LEU A 695 -10.50 5.63 8.73
C LEU A 695 -10.17 6.51 9.94
N ILE A 696 -9.87 7.78 9.69
CA ILE A 696 -9.54 8.74 10.76
C ILE A 696 -10.80 9.35 11.34
N VAL A 697 -11.16 8.88 12.54
CA VAL A 697 -12.35 9.30 13.28
C VAL A 697 -12.05 10.54 14.12
N LEU A 698 -12.77 11.65 13.86
CA LEU A 698 -12.66 12.92 14.61
C LEU A 698 -14.03 13.38 15.15
N GLY A 699 -14.07 13.89 16.37
CA GLY A 699 -15.21 14.59 16.97
C GLY A 699 -15.11 16.11 16.94
N GLY A 700 -16.14 16.78 17.46
CA GLY A 700 -16.26 18.25 17.44
C GLY A 700 -15.07 19.02 18.00
N PRO A 701 -14.51 18.67 19.18
CA PRO A 701 -13.33 19.33 19.73
C PRO A 701 -12.09 19.25 18.84
N GLU A 702 -11.90 18.11 18.16
CA GLU A 702 -10.76 17.86 17.29
C GLU A 702 -10.89 18.65 15.98
N VAL A 703 -12.08 18.61 15.35
CA VAL A 703 -12.41 19.43 14.17
C VAL A 703 -12.31 20.92 14.49
N LYS A 704 -12.79 21.37 15.66
CA LYS A 704 -12.67 22.76 16.12
C LYS A 704 -11.21 23.20 16.25
N SER A 705 -10.31 22.31 16.68
CA SER A 705 -8.88 22.63 16.82
C SER A 705 -8.19 22.95 15.48
N LEU A 706 -8.74 22.48 14.35
CA LEU A 706 -8.26 22.83 13.00
C LEU A 706 -8.40 24.34 12.69
N PHE A 707 -9.32 25.05 13.34
CA PHE A 707 -9.55 26.49 13.14
C PHE A 707 -8.68 27.37 14.07
N VAL A 708 -8.05 26.78 15.08
CA VAL A 708 -7.21 27.48 16.08
C VAL A 708 -5.73 27.44 15.68
N ALA A 709 -5.25 26.28 15.23
CA ALA A 709 -3.86 26.06 14.82
C ALA A 709 -3.67 26.19 13.29
N ASN A 710 -2.46 25.89 12.79
CA ASN A 710 -2.26 25.63 11.36
C ASN A 710 -3.09 24.40 10.96
N PRO A 711 -4.10 24.51 10.07
CA PRO A 711 -5.09 23.44 9.88
C PRO A 711 -4.47 22.15 9.32
N VAL A 712 -3.46 22.27 8.46
CA VAL A 712 -2.80 21.13 7.81
C VAL A 712 -1.90 20.40 8.81
N ARG A 713 -1.01 21.12 9.52
CA ARG A 713 -0.15 20.52 10.54
C ARG A 713 -0.98 19.93 11.70
N ARG A 714 -2.09 20.59 12.07
CA ARG A 714 -3.00 20.09 13.10
C ARG A 714 -3.71 18.82 12.66
N LEU A 715 -4.22 18.75 11.43
CA LEU A 715 -4.82 17.54 10.89
C LEU A 715 -3.83 16.36 10.90
N VAL A 716 -2.59 16.56 10.46
CA VAL A 716 -1.57 15.50 10.54
C VAL A 716 -1.31 15.06 12.00
N SER A 717 -1.18 16.00 12.94
CA SER A 717 -0.98 15.64 14.36
C SER A 717 -2.17 14.86 14.96
N LEU A 718 -3.39 15.09 14.48
CA LEU A 718 -4.59 14.34 14.88
C LEU A 718 -4.61 12.94 14.24
N ILE A 719 -4.20 12.82 12.97
CA ILE A 719 -4.06 11.51 12.30
C ILE A 719 -3.03 10.64 13.03
N GLN A 720 -1.87 11.20 13.38
CA GLN A 720 -0.86 10.53 14.22
C GLN A 720 -1.41 10.17 15.62
N ALA A 721 -2.28 11.00 16.21
CA ALA A 721 -2.90 10.73 17.51
C ALA A 721 -3.87 9.54 17.48
N LYS A 722 -4.46 9.22 16.32
CA LYS A 722 -5.31 8.04 16.11
C LYS A 722 -4.51 6.82 15.62
N GLY A 723 -3.18 6.84 15.73
CA GLY A 723 -2.32 5.66 15.55
C GLY A 723 -1.84 5.39 14.11
N LEU A 724 -2.19 6.21 13.12
CA LEU A 724 -1.73 5.99 11.75
C LEU A 724 -0.26 6.40 11.57
N GLU A 725 0.55 5.53 10.96
CA GLU A 725 1.96 5.81 10.69
C GLU A 725 2.18 6.99 9.74
N LEU A 726 3.26 7.73 9.96
CA LEU A 726 3.76 8.74 9.00
C LEU A 726 4.14 8.13 7.65
N SER A 727 4.50 6.84 7.62
CA SER A 727 4.84 6.09 6.41
C SER A 727 3.67 5.98 5.42
N VAL A 728 2.42 5.95 5.93
CA VAL A 728 1.18 5.89 5.14
C VAL A 728 0.84 7.27 4.57
N LEU A 729 0.98 8.32 5.40
CA LEU A 729 0.78 9.70 4.95
C LEU A 729 1.87 10.20 4.00
N SER A 730 3.06 9.60 4.01
CA SER A 730 4.25 10.08 3.28
C SER A 730 3.97 10.43 1.80
N PRO A 731 4.12 11.70 1.39
CA PRO A 731 3.87 12.11 0.00
C PRO A 731 4.96 11.64 -0.96
N TYR A 732 6.07 11.10 -0.44
CA TYR A 732 7.15 10.54 -1.24
C TYR A 732 6.71 9.20 -1.84
N VAL A 733 6.95 9.04 -3.15
CA VAL A 733 6.57 7.83 -3.90
C VAL A 733 7.73 7.31 -4.74
N THR A 734 8.09 6.05 -4.52
CA THR A 734 9.23 5.37 -5.15
C THR A 734 8.72 4.28 -6.09
N GLY A 735 8.62 4.58 -7.39
CA GLY A 735 8.11 3.63 -8.40
C GLY A 735 6.72 3.95 -8.94
N SER A 736 6.14 5.10 -8.59
CA SER A 736 4.90 5.61 -9.20
C SER A 736 5.07 7.07 -9.61
N PRO A 737 4.25 7.60 -10.54
CA PRO A 737 4.22 9.02 -10.88
C PRO A 737 3.90 9.89 -9.66
N VAL A 738 4.53 11.07 -9.56
CA VAL A 738 4.31 11.96 -8.40
C VAL A 738 2.94 12.64 -8.46
N SER A 739 2.36 12.87 -7.28
CA SER A 739 1.07 13.57 -7.15
C SER A 739 1.15 15.04 -7.59
N ASP A 740 -0.01 15.67 -7.79
CA ASP A 740 -0.05 17.06 -8.27
C ASP A 740 0.46 18.09 -7.25
N ALA A 741 0.57 17.70 -5.97
CA ALA A 741 1.24 18.48 -4.92
C ALA A 741 2.77 18.34 -4.99
N MET A 742 3.27 17.13 -5.27
CA MET A 742 4.71 16.82 -5.33
C MET A 742 5.36 17.14 -6.69
N PHE A 743 4.57 17.47 -7.72
CA PHE A 743 5.08 17.89 -9.03
C PHE A 743 5.66 19.31 -8.96
N VAL A 744 6.96 19.42 -8.70
CA VAL A 744 7.70 20.68 -8.57
C VAL A 744 8.92 20.70 -9.48
N GLY A 745 9.18 21.85 -10.10
CA GLY A 745 10.46 22.14 -10.75
C GLY A 745 10.58 21.66 -12.20
N ARG A 746 9.43 21.39 -12.84
CA ARG A 746 9.27 20.94 -14.23
C ARG A 746 8.32 21.83 -15.04
N GLU A 747 8.00 23.00 -14.49
CA GLU A 747 7.00 23.93 -15.06
C GLU A 747 7.48 24.51 -16.39
N ASP A 748 8.79 24.74 -16.54
CA ASP A 748 9.42 25.19 -17.79
C ASP A 748 9.26 24.14 -18.90
N GLU A 749 9.50 22.86 -18.59
CA GLU A 749 9.34 21.74 -19.54
C GLU A 749 7.88 21.51 -19.91
N VAL A 750 6.96 21.50 -18.94
CA VAL A 750 5.50 21.39 -19.21
C VAL A 750 5.00 22.58 -20.04
N LYS A 751 5.51 23.79 -19.79
CA LYS A 751 5.22 24.99 -20.58
C LYS A 751 5.75 24.90 -22.01
N LYS A 752 6.99 24.44 -22.22
CA LYS A 752 7.54 24.15 -23.55
C LYS A 752 6.65 23.14 -24.29
N ILE A 753 6.25 22.06 -23.62
CA ILE A 753 5.41 21.01 -24.22
C ILE A 753 4.06 21.58 -24.67
N THR A 754 3.34 22.25 -23.77
CA THR A 754 2.02 22.84 -24.06
C THR A 754 2.06 23.95 -25.12
N GLN A 755 3.17 24.67 -25.26
CA GLN A 755 3.36 25.68 -26.31
C GLN A 755 3.78 25.07 -27.67
N THR A 756 4.60 24.03 -27.68
CA THR A 756 5.17 23.44 -28.91
C THR A 756 4.24 22.42 -29.58
N ILE A 757 3.37 21.73 -28.82
CA ILE A 757 2.59 20.59 -29.33
C ILE A 757 1.61 20.97 -30.46
N GLU A 758 1.15 22.22 -30.51
CA GLU A 758 0.19 22.65 -31.54
C GLU A 758 0.77 22.48 -32.95
N SER A 759 2.02 22.91 -33.14
CA SER A 759 2.71 22.86 -34.44
C SER A 759 3.52 21.59 -34.63
N ASN A 760 4.23 21.09 -33.61
CA ASN A 760 5.24 20.03 -33.73
C ASN A 760 4.98 18.84 -32.79
N ASN A 761 5.52 17.66 -33.13
CA ASN A 761 5.62 16.55 -32.19
C ASN A 761 6.83 16.74 -31.25
N ILE A 762 6.84 16.02 -30.14
CA ILE A 762 7.81 16.19 -29.05
C ILE A 762 8.38 14.83 -28.63
N ALA A 763 9.66 14.81 -28.27
CA ALA A 763 10.33 13.69 -27.63
C ALA A 763 10.87 14.15 -26.27
N LEU A 764 10.42 13.50 -25.20
CA LEU A 764 10.82 13.74 -23.82
C LEU A 764 11.88 12.69 -23.44
N LEU A 765 13.09 13.14 -23.16
CA LEU A 765 14.28 12.28 -23.11
C LEU A 765 15.01 12.42 -21.77
N GLY A 766 15.76 11.38 -21.40
CA GLY A 766 16.63 11.35 -20.23
C GLY A 766 16.68 9.97 -19.58
N GLY A 767 17.54 9.82 -18.57
CA GLY A 767 17.81 8.53 -17.93
C GLY A 767 16.68 7.95 -17.07
N ARG A 768 16.98 6.80 -16.45
CA ARG A 768 16.05 6.04 -15.62
C ARG A 768 15.53 6.87 -14.44
N ARG A 769 14.21 6.88 -14.21
CA ARG A 769 13.54 7.58 -13.10
C ARG A 769 13.76 9.12 -13.03
N ILE A 770 14.23 9.78 -14.08
CA ILE A 770 14.41 11.26 -14.16
C ILE A 770 13.09 12.08 -14.13
N GLY A 771 11.93 11.40 -14.11
CA GLY A 771 10.61 12.02 -14.04
C GLY A 771 9.83 12.08 -15.36
N LYS A 772 10.23 11.33 -16.39
CA LYS A 772 9.55 11.26 -17.71
C LYS A 772 8.03 11.06 -17.57
N THR A 773 7.62 9.95 -16.95
CA THR A 773 6.22 9.55 -16.73
C THR A 773 5.42 10.58 -15.94
N SER A 774 6.02 11.16 -14.89
CA SER A 774 5.37 12.20 -14.08
C SER A 774 5.07 13.46 -14.89
N THR A 775 6.03 13.89 -15.72
CA THR A 775 5.85 15.03 -16.64
C THR A 775 4.80 14.70 -17.71
N LEU A 776 4.85 13.51 -18.30
CA LEU A 776 3.89 13.08 -19.33
C LEU A 776 2.45 13.03 -18.78
N GLN A 777 2.25 12.53 -17.56
CA GLN A 777 0.94 12.50 -16.90
C GLN A 777 0.46 13.88 -16.42
N LYS A 778 1.36 14.81 -16.06
CA LYS A 778 1.00 16.21 -15.81
C LYS A 778 0.48 16.87 -17.10
N VAL A 779 1.20 16.69 -18.21
CA VAL A 779 0.83 17.18 -19.54
C VAL A 779 -0.50 16.57 -20.01
N HIS A 780 -0.70 15.25 -19.86
CA HIS A 780 -1.95 14.57 -20.20
C HIS A 780 -3.15 15.24 -19.51
N ARG A 781 -3.08 15.41 -18.18
CA ARG A 781 -4.14 16.00 -17.35
C ARG A 781 -4.40 17.50 -17.61
N LEU A 782 -3.49 18.20 -18.29
CA LEU A 782 -3.74 19.53 -18.84
C LEU A 782 -4.54 19.44 -20.14
N PHE A 783 -4.09 18.65 -21.12
CA PHE A 783 -4.77 18.53 -22.41
C PHE A 783 -6.17 17.89 -22.30
N THR A 784 -6.41 16.95 -21.38
CA THR A 784 -7.75 16.38 -21.15
C THR A 784 -8.76 17.43 -20.66
N LYS A 785 -8.31 18.56 -20.10
CA LYS A 785 -9.18 19.69 -19.71
C LYS A 785 -9.45 20.66 -20.88
N GLU A 786 -8.70 20.57 -21.98
CA GLU A 786 -8.85 21.40 -23.17
C GLU A 786 -9.81 20.77 -24.20
N LYS A 787 -11.07 21.19 -24.21
CA LYS A 787 -12.14 20.70 -25.12
C LYS A 787 -11.82 20.71 -26.63
N ARG A 788 -10.75 21.37 -27.07
CA ARG A 788 -10.30 21.40 -28.48
C ARG A 788 -9.49 20.17 -28.89
N TYR A 789 -8.99 19.41 -27.90
CA TYR A 789 -8.18 18.22 -28.08
C TYR A 789 -8.90 16.97 -27.55
N GLN A 790 -8.60 15.82 -28.15
CA GLN A 790 -8.91 14.52 -27.57
C GLN A 790 -7.59 13.83 -27.21
N THR A 791 -7.43 13.42 -25.95
CA THR A 791 -6.18 12.75 -25.52
C THR A 791 -6.24 11.24 -25.69
N LEU A 792 -5.06 10.66 -25.94
CA LEU A 792 -4.70 9.26 -25.77
C LEU A 792 -3.39 9.27 -24.97
N TYR A 793 -3.39 8.77 -23.74
CA TYR A 793 -2.16 8.43 -23.01
C TYR A 793 -2.06 6.91 -23.01
N PHE A 794 -0.87 6.37 -23.24
CA PHE A 794 -0.64 4.92 -23.31
C PHE A 794 0.80 4.60 -22.90
N ASP A 795 1.01 3.50 -22.20
CA ASP A 795 2.32 3.03 -21.74
C ASP A 795 2.85 1.94 -22.67
N CYS A 796 4.03 2.15 -23.25
CA CYS A 796 4.65 1.20 -24.18
C CYS A 796 5.65 0.24 -23.51
N HIS A 797 5.92 0.34 -22.20
CA HIS A 797 6.84 -0.58 -21.52
C HIS A 797 6.56 -2.07 -21.75
N PRO A 798 5.30 -2.57 -21.72
CA PRO A 798 5.02 -3.99 -21.97
C PRO A 798 4.97 -4.38 -23.47
N ILE A 799 5.26 -3.46 -24.40
CA ILE A 799 5.00 -3.62 -25.83
C ILE A 799 6.25 -4.05 -26.59
N GLN A 800 6.26 -5.31 -27.03
CA GLN A 800 7.38 -5.93 -27.75
C GLN A 800 7.19 -5.96 -29.28
N ASP A 801 5.97 -5.73 -29.76
CA ASP A 801 5.64 -5.75 -31.20
C ASP A 801 4.38 -4.93 -31.55
N HIS A 802 4.03 -4.90 -32.83
CA HIS A 802 2.78 -4.28 -33.28
C HIS A 802 1.52 -5.03 -32.80
N GLU A 803 1.60 -6.34 -32.55
CA GLU A 803 0.41 -7.12 -32.21
C GLU A 803 -0.05 -6.82 -30.77
N SER A 804 0.88 -6.83 -29.83
CA SER A 804 0.73 -6.37 -28.45
C SER A 804 0.26 -4.90 -28.40
N PHE A 805 0.87 -3.99 -29.17
CA PHE A 805 0.47 -2.57 -29.23
C PHE A 805 -1.03 -2.40 -29.55
N PHE A 806 -1.51 -2.98 -30.65
CA PHE A 806 -2.93 -2.88 -31.03
C PHE A 806 -3.86 -3.72 -30.14
N THR A 807 -3.35 -4.74 -29.46
CA THR A 807 -4.12 -5.52 -28.49
C THR A 807 -4.35 -4.71 -27.22
N ALA A 808 -3.31 -4.09 -26.66
CA ALA A 808 -3.40 -3.24 -25.47
C ALA A 808 -4.26 -1.98 -25.72
N LEU A 809 -4.13 -1.31 -26.87
CA LEU A 809 -5.04 -0.21 -27.23
C LEU A 809 -6.52 -0.63 -27.28
N ARG A 810 -6.83 -1.88 -27.65
CA ARG A 810 -8.22 -2.39 -27.61
C ARG A 810 -8.71 -2.59 -26.18
N TYR A 811 -7.85 -2.98 -25.24
CA TYR A 811 -8.21 -3.08 -23.81
C TYR A 811 -8.54 -1.71 -23.19
N GLU A 812 -7.97 -0.60 -23.70
CA GLU A 812 -8.42 0.77 -23.37
C GLU A 812 -9.77 1.17 -24.03
N GLY A 813 -10.52 0.23 -24.58
CA GLY A 813 -11.79 0.50 -25.25
C GLY A 813 -11.65 1.19 -26.62
N ARG A 814 -10.48 1.15 -27.26
CA ARG A 814 -10.28 1.69 -28.62
C ARG A 814 -10.60 0.64 -29.68
N GLU A 815 -11.72 0.81 -30.38
CA GLU A 815 -12.13 -0.08 -31.46
C GLU A 815 -11.20 0.06 -32.68
N ALA A 816 -10.31 -0.92 -32.88
CA ALA A 816 -9.43 -1.02 -34.05
C ALA A 816 -9.87 -2.19 -34.94
N PRO A 817 -10.02 -2.02 -36.27
CA PRO A 817 -10.55 -3.07 -37.16
C PRO A 817 -9.61 -4.29 -37.28
N GLY A 818 -8.30 -4.10 -37.08
CA GLY A 818 -7.30 -5.16 -37.08
C GLY A 818 -6.22 -4.94 -36.02
N LYS A 819 -5.02 -5.48 -36.30
CA LYS A 819 -3.78 -5.30 -35.52
C LYS A 819 -2.62 -4.81 -36.41
N ASN A 820 -2.93 -4.06 -37.46
CA ASN A 820 -1.98 -3.55 -38.46
C ASN A 820 -1.60 -2.09 -38.14
N PRO A 821 -0.34 -1.66 -38.33
CA PRO A 821 0.07 -0.25 -38.23
C PRO A 821 -0.88 0.79 -38.88
N LEU A 822 -1.53 0.45 -40.00
CA LEU A 822 -2.53 1.30 -40.66
C LEU A 822 -3.80 1.54 -39.80
N ASP A 823 -4.16 0.62 -38.92
CA ASP A 823 -5.38 0.68 -38.10
C ASP A 823 -5.32 1.81 -37.06
N PHE A 824 -4.12 2.29 -36.69
CA PHE A 824 -3.97 3.49 -35.85
C PHE A 824 -4.63 4.73 -36.48
N ARG A 825 -4.63 4.82 -37.82
CA ARG A 825 -5.34 5.87 -38.56
C ARG A 825 -6.85 5.77 -38.40
N PHE A 826 -7.40 4.57 -38.27
CA PHE A 826 -8.82 4.36 -37.96
C PHE A 826 -9.13 4.84 -36.55
N ILE A 827 -8.34 4.43 -35.55
CA ILE A 827 -8.51 4.83 -34.13
C ILE A 827 -8.56 6.37 -34.02
N VAL A 828 -7.58 7.08 -34.60
CA VAL A 828 -7.53 8.55 -34.55
C VAL A 828 -8.74 9.19 -35.23
N ASN A 829 -9.14 8.73 -36.42
CA ASN A 829 -10.34 9.26 -37.08
C ASN A 829 -11.62 8.99 -36.26
N GLN A 830 -11.74 7.82 -35.62
CA GLN A 830 -12.88 7.47 -34.77
C GLN A 830 -12.92 8.34 -33.50
N MET A 831 -11.76 8.62 -32.89
CA MET A 831 -11.64 9.49 -31.72
C MET A 831 -12.02 10.95 -32.04
N LEU A 832 -11.61 11.48 -33.19
CA LEU A 832 -12.06 12.80 -33.66
C LEU A 832 -13.58 12.83 -33.89
N ALA A 833 -14.13 11.82 -34.57
CA ALA A 833 -15.56 11.74 -34.86
C ALA A 833 -16.45 11.58 -33.60
N LYS A 834 -15.98 10.82 -32.59
CA LYS A 834 -16.70 10.64 -31.31
C LYS A 834 -16.63 11.86 -30.38
N SER A 835 -15.61 12.70 -30.49
CA SER A 835 -15.37 13.83 -29.57
C SER A 835 -15.73 15.21 -30.13
N GLY A 836 -15.68 15.40 -31.45
CA GLY A 836 -15.74 16.72 -32.08
C GLY A 836 -14.48 17.57 -31.87
N ALA A 837 -13.41 17.00 -31.29
CA ALA A 837 -12.13 17.66 -31.14
C ALA A 837 -11.48 17.95 -32.50
N SER A 838 -10.65 19.00 -32.56
CA SER A 838 -9.94 19.38 -33.79
C SER A 838 -8.73 18.48 -34.10
N LYS A 839 -8.18 17.83 -33.07
CA LYS A 839 -6.89 17.13 -33.09
C LYS A 839 -6.81 16.12 -31.92
N VAL A 840 -6.18 14.97 -32.18
CA VAL A 840 -5.79 14.00 -31.13
C VAL A 840 -4.38 14.34 -30.62
N ILE A 841 -4.17 14.31 -29.31
CA ILE A 841 -2.84 14.33 -28.70
C ILE A 841 -2.54 12.92 -28.18
N ALA A 842 -1.58 12.24 -28.80
CA ALA A 842 -1.10 10.93 -28.40
C ALA A 842 0.16 11.09 -27.54
N LEU A 843 0.10 10.66 -26.29
CA LEU A 843 1.19 10.65 -25.33
C LEU A 843 1.59 9.19 -25.11
N PHE A 844 2.79 8.81 -25.51
CA PHE A 844 3.30 7.45 -25.37
C PHE A 844 4.49 7.44 -24.42
N ASP A 845 4.37 6.69 -23.32
CA ASP A 845 5.46 6.49 -22.35
C ASP A 845 6.34 5.29 -22.70
N GLU A 846 7.61 5.34 -22.27
CA GLU A 846 8.63 4.29 -22.44
C GLU A 846 8.60 3.55 -23.80
N VAL A 847 8.74 4.30 -24.89
CA VAL A 847 8.51 3.80 -26.27
C VAL A 847 9.66 2.99 -26.88
N ASP A 848 10.79 2.83 -26.20
CA ASP A 848 12.05 2.35 -26.78
C ASP A 848 11.92 0.98 -27.48
N GLU A 849 11.28 -0.03 -26.86
CA GLU A 849 11.09 -1.36 -27.48
C GLU A 849 10.18 -1.32 -28.72
N LEU A 850 9.08 -0.56 -28.66
CA LEU A 850 8.17 -0.36 -29.80
C LEU A 850 8.87 0.37 -30.96
N VAL A 851 9.75 1.32 -30.66
CA VAL A 851 10.55 2.06 -31.66
C VAL A 851 11.59 1.15 -32.31
N GLU A 852 12.33 0.36 -31.53
CA GLU A 852 13.29 -0.63 -32.04
C GLU A 852 12.57 -1.67 -32.92
N PHE A 853 11.40 -2.16 -32.49
CA PHE A 853 10.60 -3.12 -33.27
C PHE A 853 10.08 -2.54 -34.59
N ASP A 854 9.45 -1.35 -34.59
CA ASP A 854 8.94 -0.76 -35.84
C ASP A 854 10.09 -0.42 -36.79
N ALA A 855 11.22 0.09 -36.28
CA ALA A 855 12.42 0.36 -37.08
C ALA A 855 12.91 -0.91 -37.80
N ARG A 856 13.10 -2.02 -37.07
CA ARG A 856 13.46 -3.34 -37.65
C ARG A 856 12.43 -3.86 -38.66
N ASN A 857 11.16 -3.50 -38.51
CA ASN A 857 10.06 -3.92 -39.40
C ASN A 857 9.76 -2.91 -40.55
N GLY A 858 10.64 -1.93 -40.76
CA GLY A 858 10.60 -0.99 -41.88
C GLY A 858 9.86 0.32 -41.60
N GLY A 859 9.68 0.69 -40.32
CA GLY A 859 9.12 1.96 -39.86
C GLY A 859 7.66 2.18 -40.29
N ARG A 860 6.83 1.15 -40.25
CA ARG A 860 5.44 1.17 -40.77
C ARG A 860 4.52 1.99 -39.88
N LEU A 861 4.65 1.87 -38.56
CA LEU A 861 3.83 2.57 -37.58
C LEU A 861 4.18 4.06 -37.54
N VAL A 862 5.47 4.40 -37.49
CA VAL A 862 5.92 5.81 -37.51
C VAL A 862 5.64 6.50 -38.85
N LYS A 863 5.58 5.78 -39.99
CA LYS A 863 5.08 6.34 -41.26
C LYS A 863 3.62 6.76 -41.16
N VAL A 864 2.78 6.02 -40.42
CA VAL A 864 1.39 6.41 -40.13
C VAL A 864 1.35 7.59 -39.17
N PHE A 865 2.21 7.64 -38.15
CA PHE A 865 2.33 8.79 -37.24
C PHE A 865 2.75 10.07 -37.99
N ARG A 866 3.72 10.00 -38.91
CA ARG A 866 4.11 11.11 -39.81
C ARG A 866 2.93 11.61 -40.65
N SER A 867 2.20 10.71 -41.32
CA SER A 867 1.01 11.07 -42.11
C SER A 867 -0.06 11.78 -41.28
N LEU A 868 -0.39 11.25 -40.10
CA LEU A 868 -1.38 11.85 -39.19
C LEU A 868 -0.93 13.22 -38.64
N SER A 869 0.38 13.40 -38.44
CA SER A 869 0.97 14.68 -38.04
C SER A 869 0.94 15.71 -39.16
N GLN A 870 1.27 15.31 -40.39
CA GLN A 870 1.23 16.17 -41.58
C GLN A 870 -0.21 16.60 -41.92
N GLU A 871 -1.19 15.72 -41.75
CA GLU A 871 -2.62 16.03 -41.86
C GLU A 871 -3.18 16.87 -40.69
N ASN A 872 -2.34 17.25 -39.72
CA ASN A 872 -2.71 17.99 -38.50
C ASN A 872 -3.75 17.30 -37.58
N LYS A 873 -4.09 16.03 -37.86
CA LYS A 873 -5.09 15.23 -37.13
C LYS A 873 -4.59 14.68 -35.81
N CYS A 874 -3.30 14.37 -35.72
CA CYS A 874 -2.65 13.90 -34.51
C CYS A 874 -1.38 14.70 -34.20
N ARG A 875 -0.99 14.75 -32.93
CA ARG A 875 0.31 15.20 -32.45
C ARG A 875 0.82 14.24 -31.40
N PHE A 876 2.13 13.97 -31.43
CA PHE A 876 2.75 12.95 -30.61
C PHE A 876 3.66 13.58 -29.55
N VAL A 877 3.56 13.12 -28.31
CA VAL A 877 4.56 13.30 -27.25
C VAL A 877 5.08 11.91 -26.91
N LEU A 878 6.31 11.63 -27.33
CA LEU A 878 6.98 10.35 -27.09
C LEU A 878 7.92 10.50 -25.89
N SER A 879 7.95 9.51 -24.99
CA SER A 879 8.86 9.46 -23.84
C SER A 879 9.76 8.23 -23.95
N GLY A 880 11.06 8.38 -23.69
CA GLY A 880 12.01 7.28 -23.88
C GLY A 880 13.46 7.58 -23.46
N GLU A 881 14.35 6.65 -23.79
CA GLU A 881 15.77 6.63 -23.41
C GLU A 881 16.68 6.56 -24.65
N ARG A 882 17.59 5.58 -24.69
CA ARG A 882 18.68 5.46 -25.66
C ARG A 882 18.21 5.13 -27.08
N VAL A 883 17.18 4.30 -27.24
CA VAL A 883 16.68 3.87 -28.56
C VAL A 883 15.94 5.03 -29.21
N LEU A 884 15.04 5.69 -28.47
CA LEU A 884 14.34 6.87 -28.96
C LEU A 884 15.33 7.99 -29.31
N TYR A 885 16.32 8.27 -28.45
CA TYR A 885 17.38 9.25 -28.75
C TYR A 885 18.14 8.91 -30.04
N ARG A 886 18.63 7.67 -30.18
CA ARG A 886 19.36 7.20 -31.37
C ARG A 886 18.54 7.38 -32.65
N HIS A 887 17.29 6.91 -32.66
CA HIS A 887 16.43 7.03 -33.85
C HIS A 887 16.01 8.47 -34.17
N LEU A 888 16.16 9.42 -33.24
CA LEU A 888 16.02 10.86 -33.49
C LEU A 888 17.34 11.54 -33.91
N GLN A 889 18.46 10.81 -34.04
CA GLN A 889 19.74 11.29 -34.58
C GLN A 889 20.10 10.64 -35.93
N THR A 890 19.85 9.34 -36.11
CA THR A 890 20.16 8.59 -37.34
C THR A 890 19.36 9.13 -38.54
N ALA A 891 20.00 9.60 -39.60
CA ALA A 891 19.35 10.28 -40.74
C ALA A 891 18.41 9.37 -41.54
N GLU A 892 18.73 8.08 -41.61
CA GLU A 892 18.02 7.00 -42.29
C GLU A 892 16.76 6.59 -41.51
N SER A 893 16.68 6.94 -40.23
CA SER A 893 15.59 6.58 -39.34
C SER A 893 14.28 7.26 -39.74
N PRO A 894 13.17 6.53 -39.85
CA PRO A 894 11.84 7.11 -39.94
C PRO A 894 11.40 7.95 -38.72
N PHE A 895 12.23 8.12 -37.67
CA PHE A 895 12.06 9.13 -36.61
C PHE A 895 12.92 10.39 -36.80
N PHE A 896 13.86 10.44 -37.75
CA PHE A 896 14.73 11.60 -37.98
C PHE A 896 13.93 12.89 -38.26
N ASN A 897 14.19 13.95 -37.49
CA ASN A 897 13.43 15.21 -37.50
C ASN A 897 11.90 15.06 -37.33
N PHE A 898 11.42 13.98 -36.71
CA PHE A 898 9.98 13.78 -36.44
C PHE A 898 9.47 14.57 -35.22
N CYS A 899 10.32 14.75 -34.20
CA CYS A 899 10.00 15.38 -32.92
C CYS A 899 11.03 16.44 -32.50
N HIS A 900 10.57 17.49 -31.82
CA HIS A 900 11.41 18.40 -31.05
C HIS A 900 11.86 17.72 -29.75
N LYS A 901 13.16 17.72 -29.45
CA LYS A 901 13.73 17.10 -28.25
C LYS A 901 13.54 17.99 -27.01
N ILE A 902 13.25 17.38 -25.86
CA ILE A 902 13.23 18.02 -24.54
C ILE A 902 13.89 17.07 -23.56
N ASP A 903 15.14 17.37 -23.21
CA ASP A 903 15.93 16.55 -22.29
C ASP A 903 15.64 16.98 -20.84
N LEU A 904 15.37 16.02 -19.96
CA LEU A 904 15.14 16.26 -18.54
C LEU A 904 16.46 16.25 -17.77
N ASP A 905 16.76 17.38 -17.12
CA ASP A 905 17.92 17.53 -16.22
C ASP A 905 17.55 17.30 -14.74
N HIS A 906 18.51 17.28 -13.82
CA HIS A 906 18.24 17.25 -12.36
C HIS A 906 17.50 18.52 -11.88
N LEU A 907 16.92 18.45 -10.69
CA LEU A 907 16.23 19.56 -10.06
C LEU A 907 17.20 20.63 -9.57
N LYS A 908 16.86 21.90 -9.80
CA LYS A 908 17.57 23.07 -9.26
C LYS A 908 17.44 23.06 -7.72
N PRO A 909 18.42 23.55 -6.93
CA PRO A 909 18.40 23.46 -5.46
C PRO A 909 17.10 23.95 -4.79
N LYS A 910 16.53 25.07 -5.25
CA LYS A 910 15.24 25.60 -4.75
C LYS A 910 14.05 24.65 -4.95
N ASN A 911 14.12 23.76 -5.93
CA ASN A 911 13.09 22.75 -6.20
C ASN A 911 13.30 21.53 -5.29
N VAL A 912 14.55 21.21 -4.93
CA VAL A 912 14.87 20.21 -3.91
C VAL A 912 14.41 20.69 -2.53
N GLU A 913 14.74 21.92 -2.16
CA GLU A 913 14.24 22.62 -0.96
C GLU A 913 12.71 22.51 -0.84
N ALA A 914 11.97 22.78 -1.92
CA ALA A 914 10.51 22.68 -1.95
C ALA A 914 9.96 21.24 -1.82
N ILE A 915 10.69 20.22 -2.28
CA ILE A 915 10.33 18.78 -2.17
C ILE A 915 10.74 18.18 -0.82
N VAL A 916 11.77 18.72 -0.18
CA VAL A 916 12.24 18.28 1.15
C VAL A 916 11.49 19.03 2.25
N ALA A 917 11.73 20.33 2.38
CA ALA A 917 11.36 21.07 3.58
C ALA A 917 9.85 21.23 3.78
N ARG A 918 9.11 21.53 2.71
CA ARG A 918 7.66 21.81 2.79
C ARG A 918 6.83 20.61 3.24
N PRO A 919 6.92 19.41 2.61
CA PRO A 919 6.21 18.24 3.09
C PRO A 919 6.70 17.77 4.46
N MET A 920 8.01 17.78 4.75
CA MET A 920 8.51 17.39 6.09
C MET A 920 8.02 18.32 7.21
N ARG A 921 7.89 19.64 6.94
CA ARG A 921 7.21 20.57 7.87
C ARG A 921 5.71 20.31 8.00
N GLN A 922 5.02 19.94 6.93
CA GLN A 922 3.60 19.57 7.01
C GLN A 922 3.38 18.26 7.79
N LEU A 923 4.29 17.29 7.65
CA LEU A 923 4.35 16.07 8.46
C LEU A 923 4.78 16.32 9.92
N GLY A 924 5.24 17.54 10.24
CA GLY A 924 5.66 17.93 11.58
C GLY A 924 7.03 17.43 12.02
N ILE A 925 7.78 16.73 11.15
CA ILE A 925 9.05 16.07 11.47
C ILE A 925 10.29 16.95 11.24
N LEU A 926 10.16 18.11 10.60
CA LEU A 926 11.29 19.02 10.36
C LEU A 926 11.09 20.35 11.10
N GLY A 927 12.02 20.64 12.02
CA GLY A 927 12.14 21.91 12.73
C GLY A 927 13.04 22.91 12.00
N GLU A 928 12.83 24.20 12.25
CA GLU A 928 13.58 25.29 11.59
C GLU A 928 15.09 25.26 11.92
N GLU A 929 15.45 24.69 13.08
CA GLU A 929 16.84 24.45 13.53
C GLU A 929 17.65 23.50 12.63
N HIS A 930 16.98 22.58 11.92
CA HIS A 930 17.62 21.54 11.10
C HIS A 930 17.23 21.60 9.63
N GLU A 931 16.17 22.35 9.28
CA GLU A 931 15.66 22.47 7.90
C GLU A 931 16.75 22.73 6.87
N ARG A 932 17.63 23.70 7.13
CA ARG A 932 18.68 24.07 6.18
C ARG A 932 19.71 22.96 6.00
N GLU A 933 20.21 22.37 7.09
CA GLU A 933 21.24 21.33 7.01
C GLU A 933 20.71 20.04 6.38
N VAL A 934 19.45 19.69 6.68
CA VAL A 934 18.72 18.59 6.03
C VAL A 934 18.56 18.85 4.52
N VAL A 935 18.13 20.04 4.11
CA VAL A 935 17.99 20.40 2.69
C VAL A 935 19.34 20.41 1.97
N ASP A 936 20.35 21.07 2.53
CA ASP A 936 21.69 21.19 1.92
C ASP A 936 22.35 19.80 1.79
N ARG A 937 22.20 18.90 2.79
CA ARG A 937 22.71 17.52 2.76
C ARG A 937 21.98 16.64 1.74
N VAL A 938 20.64 16.72 1.64
CA VAL A 938 19.88 15.98 0.60
C VAL A 938 20.25 16.50 -0.80
N ALA A 939 20.39 17.82 -0.98
CA ALA A 939 20.72 18.42 -2.27
C ALA A 939 22.14 18.05 -2.74
N ASP A 940 23.14 18.07 -1.85
CA ASP A 940 24.53 17.70 -2.18
C ASP A 940 24.64 16.21 -2.57
N PHE A 941 24.10 15.31 -1.75
CA PHE A 941 24.28 13.87 -1.99
C PHE A 941 23.54 13.38 -3.23
N THR A 942 22.29 13.81 -3.41
CA THR A 942 21.45 13.40 -4.56
C THR A 942 21.75 14.15 -5.85
N ALA A 943 22.54 15.23 -5.77
CA ALA A 943 22.72 16.24 -6.82
C ALA A 943 21.40 16.71 -7.48
N GLY A 944 20.30 16.71 -6.72
CA GLY A 944 18.96 17.06 -7.18
C GLY A 944 18.26 16.02 -8.07
N HIS A 945 18.72 14.76 -8.13
CA HIS A 945 18.06 13.72 -8.93
C HIS A 945 16.66 13.39 -8.36
N PRO A 946 15.55 13.56 -9.11
CA PRO A 946 14.19 13.55 -8.56
C PRO A 946 13.80 12.32 -7.74
N TYR A 947 14.26 11.14 -8.16
CA TYR A 947 13.98 9.89 -7.45
C TYR A 947 14.86 9.71 -6.20
N LEU A 948 16.12 10.14 -6.24
CA LEU A 948 17.04 9.94 -5.10
C LEU A 948 16.74 10.90 -3.94
N VAL A 949 16.21 12.09 -4.26
CA VAL A 949 15.60 13.01 -3.27
C VAL A 949 14.41 12.31 -2.59
N GLN A 950 13.45 11.77 -3.35
CA GLN A 950 12.25 11.15 -2.77
C GLN A 950 12.55 9.86 -2.01
N ASP A 951 13.45 9.00 -2.50
CA ASP A 951 13.83 7.75 -1.82
C ASP A 951 14.57 8.01 -0.51
N LEU A 952 15.46 9.02 -0.47
CA LEU A 952 16.12 9.45 0.78
C LEU A 952 15.11 10.03 1.78
N CYS A 953 14.17 10.85 1.31
CA CYS A 953 13.13 11.43 2.16
C CYS A 953 12.11 10.39 2.67
N GLU A 954 11.71 9.41 1.86
CA GLU A 954 10.84 8.30 2.27
C GLU A 954 11.51 7.45 3.37
N ARG A 955 12.82 7.20 3.24
CA ARG A 955 13.62 6.53 4.29
C ARG A 955 13.74 7.38 5.55
N ALA A 956 13.89 8.70 5.42
CA ALA A 956 13.92 9.61 6.56
C ALA A 956 12.58 9.65 7.32
N VAL A 957 11.45 9.67 6.60
CA VAL A 957 10.10 9.56 7.21
C VAL A 957 9.95 8.23 7.97
N LYS A 958 10.40 7.11 7.37
CA LYS A 958 10.36 5.78 8.00
C LYS A 958 11.24 5.70 9.25
N LEU A 959 12.48 6.17 9.21
CA LEU A 959 13.38 6.19 10.36
C LEU A 959 12.83 7.02 11.54
N VAL A 960 12.18 8.16 11.24
CA VAL A 960 11.52 8.99 12.28
C VAL A 960 10.28 8.27 12.86
N ASN A 961 9.53 7.53 12.03
CA ASN A 961 8.40 6.71 12.48
C ASN A 961 8.87 5.54 13.38
N GLU A 962 9.91 4.82 12.95
CA GLU A 962 10.55 3.70 13.67
C GLU A 962 11.10 4.11 15.05
N ARG A 963 11.51 5.38 15.23
CA ARG A 963 11.96 5.92 16.53
C ARG A 963 10.84 6.15 17.54
N GLY A 964 9.57 6.11 17.12
CA GLY A 964 8.40 5.99 18.00
C GLY A 964 8.10 7.19 18.90
N GLY A 965 7.38 8.19 18.37
CA GLY A 965 6.76 9.22 19.22
C GLY A 965 6.08 10.36 18.45
N GLN A 966 5.00 10.90 19.01
CA GLN A 966 4.47 12.19 18.56
C GLN A 966 5.50 13.29 18.79
N GLY A 967 5.84 14.05 17.74
CA GLY A 967 6.84 15.12 17.82
C GLY A 967 8.29 14.68 17.62
N ALA A 968 8.55 13.44 17.20
CA ALA A 968 9.89 13.03 16.76
C ALA A 968 10.34 13.87 15.55
N THR A 969 11.53 14.47 15.64
CA THR A 969 12.12 15.30 14.58
C THR A 969 13.25 14.57 13.84
N LEU A 970 13.47 14.98 12.59
CA LEU A 970 14.56 14.52 11.73
C LEU A 970 15.83 15.33 12.03
N ALA A 971 16.86 14.68 12.56
CA ALA A 971 18.18 15.27 12.78
C ALA A 971 19.11 15.06 11.56
N PRO A 972 20.12 15.92 11.33
CA PRO A 972 21.08 15.72 10.25
C PRO A 972 21.80 14.36 10.29
N ALA A 973 22.09 13.85 11.50
CA ALA A 973 22.72 12.55 11.73
C ALA A 973 21.87 11.35 11.27
N ASP A 974 20.57 11.53 11.12
CA ASP A 974 19.64 10.49 10.66
C ASP A 974 19.80 10.25 9.16
N LEU A 975 20.07 11.33 8.42
CA LEU A 975 20.49 11.23 7.02
C LEU A 975 21.86 10.54 6.92
N ASP A 976 22.83 10.82 7.79
CA ASP A 976 24.12 10.10 7.77
C ASP A 976 23.92 8.59 7.95
N SER A 977 23.03 8.17 8.86
CA SER A 977 22.70 6.76 9.06
C SER A 977 22.11 6.09 7.81
N ILE A 978 21.29 6.81 7.04
CA ILE A 978 20.70 6.30 5.79
C ILE A 978 21.74 6.30 4.66
N LEU A 979 22.55 7.37 4.56
CA LEU A 979 23.58 7.54 3.54
C LEU A 979 24.78 6.58 3.71
N ALA A 980 25.03 6.10 4.93
CA ALA A 980 25.97 5.01 5.20
C ALA A 980 25.39 3.61 4.93
N GLY A 981 24.06 3.49 4.79
CA GLY A 981 23.37 2.21 4.62
C GLY A 981 23.54 1.61 3.23
N ALA A 982 24.05 0.37 3.17
CA ALA A 982 24.25 -0.36 1.91
C ALA A 982 22.98 -0.43 1.04
N THR A 983 21.78 -0.50 1.64
CA THR A 983 20.49 -0.49 0.94
C THR A 983 20.25 0.79 0.15
N TYR A 984 20.64 1.97 0.67
CA TYR A 984 20.53 3.23 -0.07
C TYR A 984 21.64 3.36 -1.11
N LEU A 985 22.88 3.00 -0.76
CA LEU A 985 24.02 3.05 -1.69
C LEU A 985 23.81 2.16 -2.91
N ASN A 986 23.24 0.96 -2.74
CA ASN A 986 22.88 0.07 -3.86
C ASN A 986 21.72 0.62 -4.70
N GLU A 987 20.73 1.29 -4.11
CA GLU A 987 19.65 1.95 -4.84
C GLU A 987 20.16 3.17 -5.63
N PHE A 988 21.13 3.90 -5.06
CA PHE A 988 21.85 4.99 -5.73
C PHE A 988 22.59 4.46 -6.96
N LYS A 989 23.39 3.40 -6.84
CA LYS A 989 24.04 2.74 -7.99
C LYS A 989 23.04 2.25 -9.02
N ARG A 990 21.96 1.55 -8.60
CA ARG A 990 20.89 1.06 -9.49
C ARG A 990 20.20 2.18 -10.27
N THR A 991 20.10 3.38 -9.68
CA THR A 991 19.54 4.55 -10.35
C THR A 991 20.56 5.21 -11.28
N ALA A 992 21.81 5.38 -10.83
CA ALA A 992 22.90 6.01 -11.59
C ALA A 992 23.32 5.20 -12.83
N PHE A 993 23.44 3.87 -12.67
CA PHE A 993 23.80 2.93 -13.74
C PHE A 993 22.61 2.54 -14.62
N GLY A 994 21.38 2.76 -14.15
CA GLY A 994 20.16 2.82 -14.96
C GLY A 994 19.95 1.68 -15.95
N THR A 995 20.35 1.94 -17.20
CA THR A 995 20.27 1.10 -18.41
C THR A 995 21.59 1.12 -19.22
N LEU A 996 22.71 1.48 -18.57
CA LEU A 996 24.04 1.50 -19.18
C LEU A 996 24.53 0.10 -19.57
N ASN A 997 25.33 0.03 -20.64
CA ASN A 997 26.01 -1.20 -21.07
C ASN A 997 27.42 -1.35 -20.48
N PHE A 998 28.05 -2.52 -20.67
CA PHE A 998 29.37 -2.83 -20.09
C PHE A 998 30.48 -1.85 -20.47
N PHE A 999 30.47 -1.28 -21.69
CA PHE A 999 31.46 -0.28 -22.10
C PHE A 999 31.21 1.07 -21.39
N GLU A 1000 29.97 1.55 -21.39
CA GLU A 1000 29.58 2.78 -20.66
C GLU A 1000 29.88 2.66 -19.15
N LEU A 1001 29.70 1.48 -18.57
CA LEU A 1001 30.10 1.16 -17.19
C LEU A 1001 31.62 1.13 -17.03
N ALA A 1002 32.36 0.45 -17.92
CA ALA A 1002 33.83 0.39 -17.87
C ALA A 1002 34.45 1.79 -17.88
N LEU A 1003 33.94 2.74 -18.69
CA LEU A 1003 34.41 4.14 -18.67
C LEU A 1003 34.21 4.81 -17.28
N VAL A 1004 33.07 4.59 -16.63
CA VAL A 1004 32.80 5.11 -15.28
C VAL A 1004 33.72 4.49 -14.23
N TYR A 1005 33.89 3.17 -14.25
CA TYR A 1005 34.75 2.47 -13.28
C TYR A 1005 36.24 2.76 -13.51
N LEU A 1006 36.68 2.93 -14.76
CA LEU A 1006 38.05 3.32 -15.11
C LEU A 1006 38.44 4.66 -14.50
N LEU A 1007 37.56 5.66 -14.59
CA LEU A 1007 37.76 6.97 -13.96
C LEU A 1007 37.88 6.84 -12.43
N VAL A 1008 36.98 6.10 -11.78
CA VAL A 1008 36.96 5.94 -10.31
C VAL A 1008 38.16 5.13 -9.80
N ALA A 1009 38.59 4.10 -10.54
CA ALA A 1009 39.79 3.31 -10.23
C ALA A 1009 41.08 4.13 -10.38
N ASN A 1010 41.12 5.05 -11.34
CA ASN A 1010 42.25 5.98 -11.55
C ASN A 1010 42.11 7.27 -10.72
N GLY A 1011 41.28 7.27 -9.68
CA GLY A 1011 41.24 8.29 -8.63
C GLY A 1011 40.44 9.56 -8.96
N VAL A 1012 39.65 9.58 -10.04
CA VAL A 1012 38.79 10.73 -10.38
C VAL A 1012 37.65 10.86 -9.37
N THR A 1013 37.58 12.00 -8.69
CA THR A 1013 36.65 12.25 -7.58
C THR A 1013 35.46 13.12 -7.98
N LEU A 1014 34.70 13.60 -6.99
CA LEU A 1014 33.43 14.29 -7.14
C LEU A 1014 33.51 15.69 -7.81
N ASP A 1015 34.67 16.35 -7.72
CA ASP A 1015 34.88 17.73 -8.20
C ASP A 1015 35.95 17.86 -9.29
N ASP A 1016 36.54 16.74 -9.73
CA ASP A 1016 37.47 16.68 -10.85
C ASP A 1016 36.76 16.82 -12.20
N CYS A 1017 37.49 17.34 -13.19
CA CYS A 1017 37.08 17.45 -14.58
C CYS A 1017 38.09 16.73 -15.49
N PHE A 1018 37.61 16.03 -16.51
CA PHE A 1018 38.42 15.33 -17.52
C PHE A 1018 37.93 15.68 -18.93
N ASP A 1019 38.76 15.48 -19.95
CA ASP A 1019 38.35 15.59 -21.35
C ASP A 1019 38.34 14.20 -22.05
N LYS A 1020 38.01 14.18 -23.35
CA LYS A 1020 38.02 12.95 -24.15
C LYS A 1020 39.42 12.33 -24.24
N GLN A 1021 40.48 13.14 -24.33
CA GLN A 1021 41.84 12.64 -24.50
C GLN A 1021 42.32 11.94 -23.22
N ALA A 1022 42.09 12.53 -22.06
CA ALA A 1022 42.41 11.88 -20.78
C ALA A 1022 41.71 10.52 -20.60
N LEU A 1023 40.49 10.37 -21.14
CA LEU A 1023 39.77 9.09 -21.13
C LEU A 1023 40.36 8.07 -22.12
N LEU A 1024 40.80 8.51 -23.31
CA LEU A 1024 41.51 7.68 -24.29
C LEU A 1024 42.88 7.22 -23.75
N ASP A 1025 43.66 8.13 -23.17
CA ASP A 1025 44.97 7.84 -22.56
C ASP A 1025 44.82 6.79 -21.42
N LEU A 1026 43.76 6.90 -20.62
CA LEU A 1026 43.43 5.90 -19.59
C LEU A 1026 43.06 4.53 -20.20
N LEU A 1027 42.29 4.49 -21.29
CA LEU A 1027 41.96 3.23 -21.99
C LEU A 1027 43.21 2.56 -22.57
N GLU A 1028 44.07 3.32 -23.26
CA GLU A 1028 45.34 2.81 -23.80
C GLU A 1028 46.25 2.27 -22.71
N SER A 1029 46.34 2.96 -21.55
CA SER A 1029 47.15 2.50 -20.42
C SER A 1029 46.68 1.16 -19.81
N HIS A 1030 45.41 0.80 -20.00
CA HIS A 1030 44.83 -0.48 -19.60
C HIS A 1030 44.84 -1.52 -20.75
N GLY A 1031 45.53 -1.22 -21.86
CA GLY A 1031 45.70 -2.13 -23.00
C GLY A 1031 44.50 -2.20 -23.93
N LEU A 1032 43.64 -1.17 -23.95
CA LEU A 1032 42.40 -1.14 -24.71
C LEU A 1032 42.44 -0.08 -25.81
N THR A 1033 41.96 -0.42 -27.00
CA THR A 1033 41.82 0.51 -28.13
C THR A 1033 40.40 0.42 -28.70
N PHE A 1034 39.66 1.52 -28.67
CA PHE A 1034 38.29 1.64 -29.17
C PHE A 1034 38.23 2.66 -30.34
N ASP A 1035 37.16 2.65 -31.14
CA ASP A 1035 36.98 3.73 -32.14
C ASP A 1035 36.68 5.06 -31.43
N ASP A 1036 37.24 6.14 -31.95
CA ASP A 1036 37.06 7.50 -31.41
C ASP A 1036 35.57 7.89 -31.34
N ARG A 1037 34.77 7.35 -32.26
CA ARG A 1037 33.31 7.49 -32.34
C ARG A 1037 32.55 6.67 -31.30
N GLU A 1038 33.08 5.51 -30.88
CA GLU A 1038 32.45 4.68 -29.86
C GLU A 1038 32.53 5.39 -28.49
N VAL A 1039 33.66 6.03 -28.23
CA VAL A 1039 33.86 6.90 -27.05
C VAL A 1039 32.94 8.13 -27.11
N ASP A 1040 32.80 8.80 -28.26
CA ASP A 1040 31.85 9.92 -28.41
C ASP A 1040 30.41 9.51 -28.10
N VAL A 1041 29.94 8.39 -28.67
CA VAL A 1041 28.56 7.90 -28.44
C VAL A 1041 28.35 7.51 -26.98
N ALA A 1042 29.33 6.89 -26.32
CA ALA A 1042 29.24 6.58 -24.89
C ALA A 1042 29.20 7.87 -24.04
N LEU A 1043 30.01 8.88 -24.36
CA LEU A 1043 29.99 10.18 -23.69
C LEU A 1043 28.68 10.96 -23.92
N GLU A 1044 28.08 10.88 -25.11
CA GLU A 1044 26.73 11.41 -25.37
C GLU A 1044 25.66 10.73 -24.51
N ILE A 1045 25.67 9.39 -24.40
CA ILE A 1045 24.69 8.65 -23.59
C ILE A 1045 24.89 8.91 -22.09
N LEU A 1046 26.13 8.91 -21.61
CA LEU A 1046 26.45 9.26 -20.21
C LEU A 1046 26.07 10.71 -19.88
N HIS A 1047 26.12 11.63 -20.86
CA HIS A 1047 25.57 12.98 -20.72
C HIS A 1047 24.03 13.02 -20.78
N LEU A 1048 23.39 12.26 -21.67
CA LEU A 1048 21.93 12.18 -21.79
C LEU A 1048 21.28 11.66 -20.50
N PHE A 1049 21.87 10.60 -19.92
CA PHE A 1049 21.40 9.96 -18.69
C PHE A 1049 21.79 10.71 -17.41
N LYS A 1050 22.53 11.82 -17.53
CA LYS A 1050 23.02 12.64 -16.39
C LYS A 1050 23.86 11.82 -15.40
N VAL A 1051 24.71 10.96 -15.94
CA VAL A 1051 25.89 10.41 -15.24
C VAL A 1051 27.01 11.44 -15.28
N PHE A 1052 27.24 12.04 -16.45
CA PHE A 1052 28.16 13.17 -16.65
C PHE A 1052 27.43 14.48 -16.99
N ARG A 1053 28.03 15.60 -16.59
CA ARG A 1053 27.72 16.95 -17.08
C ARG A 1053 28.91 17.47 -17.86
N THR A 1054 28.63 18.19 -18.94
CA THR A 1054 29.63 18.89 -19.75
C THR A 1054 29.80 20.33 -19.27
N GLN A 1055 31.01 20.85 -19.38
CA GLN A 1055 31.37 22.24 -19.15
C GLN A 1055 32.31 22.70 -20.27
N THR A 1056 31.91 23.72 -21.02
CA THR A 1056 32.72 24.30 -22.09
C THR A 1056 33.74 25.28 -21.53
N GLN A 1057 35.02 25.12 -21.88
CA GLN A 1057 36.11 25.99 -21.45
C GLN A 1057 36.97 26.37 -22.67
N GLY A 1058 36.71 27.54 -23.25
CA GLY A 1058 37.19 27.88 -24.58
C GLY A 1058 36.53 26.96 -25.62
N ASP A 1059 37.32 26.37 -26.51
CA ASP A 1059 36.85 25.40 -27.50
C ASP A 1059 36.81 23.95 -26.96
N HIS A 1060 37.26 23.71 -25.72
CA HIS A 1060 37.31 22.38 -25.11
C HIS A 1060 36.03 22.03 -24.35
N ILE A 1061 35.61 20.76 -24.45
CA ILE A 1061 34.53 20.18 -23.66
C ILE A 1061 35.14 19.36 -22.52
N LEU A 1062 34.94 19.83 -21.29
CA LEU A 1062 35.26 19.07 -20.09
C LEU A 1062 34.02 18.32 -19.59
N TYR A 1063 34.23 17.15 -19.01
CA TYR A 1063 33.23 16.29 -18.40
C TYR A 1063 33.51 16.16 -16.89
N ARG A 1064 32.45 16.05 -16.11
CA ARG A 1064 32.51 15.72 -14.68
C ARG A 1064 31.29 14.92 -14.23
N PHE A 1065 31.38 14.23 -13.11
CA PHE A 1065 30.25 13.53 -12.50
C PHE A 1065 29.09 14.50 -12.19
N ALA A 1066 27.91 14.18 -12.70
CA ALA A 1066 26.67 14.92 -12.48
C ALA A 1066 26.01 14.51 -11.15
N LEU A 1067 25.99 13.21 -10.86
CA LEU A 1067 25.79 12.66 -9.52
C LEU A 1067 27.14 12.74 -8.77
N ARG A 1068 27.45 13.91 -8.18
CA ARG A 1068 28.77 14.20 -7.58
C ARG A 1068 29.29 13.10 -6.65
N ARG A 1069 28.45 12.52 -5.79
CA ARG A 1069 28.86 11.46 -4.85
C ARG A 1069 29.05 10.06 -5.46
N LEU A 1070 28.79 9.85 -6.77
CA LEU A 1070 28.88 8.52 -7.41
C LEU A 1070 30.25 7.82 -7.23
N PRO A 1071 31.42 8.48 -7.36
CA PRO A 1071 32.72 7.86 -7.09
C PRO A 1071 32.83 7.31 -5.65
N GLU A 1072 32.37 8.07 -4.64
CA GLU A 1072 32.36 7.60 -3.26
C GLU A 1072 31.41 6.42 -3.04
N VAL A 1073 30.23 6.44 -3.68
CA VAL A 1073 29.23 5.37 -3.56
C VAL A 1073 29.79 4.06 -4.11
N ILE A 1074 30.52 4.11 -5.23
CA ILE A 1074 31.24 2.95 -5.79
C ILE A 1074 32.30 2.48 -4.78
N GLN A 1075 33.24 3.36 -4.40
CA GLN A 1075 34.34 3.03 -3.47
C GLN A 1075 33.87 2.51 -2.08
N LYS A 1076 32.68 2.91 -1.61
CA LYS A 1076 32.07 2.44 -0.36
C LYS A 1076 31.36 1.09 -0.48
N THR A 1077 31.05 0.61 -1.69
CA THR A 1077 30.26 -0.62 -1.90
C THR A 1077 31.02 -1.73 -2.62
N GLU A 1078 32.02 -1.41 -3.44
CA GLU A 1078 32.88 -2.38 -4.11
C GLU A 1078 34.29 -1.84 -4.37
N ARG A 1079 35.20 -2.73 -4.80
CA ARG A 1079 36.50 -2.32 -5.35
C ARG A 1079 36.34 -2.05 -6.84
N ALA A 1080 36.59 -0.80 -7.24
CA ALA A 1080 36.36 -0.36 -8.61
C ALA A 1080 37.22 -1.14 -9.61
N GLU A 1081 38.43 -1.51 -9.22
CA GLU A 1081 39.40 -2.28 -10.00
C GLU A 1081 38.88 -3.69 -10.29
N ASN A 1082 38.40 -4.40 -9.26
CA ASN A 1082 37.85 -5.76 -9.40
C ASN A 1082 36.64 -5.81 -10.34
N VAL A 1083 35.80 -4.78 -10.33
CA VAL A 1083 34.59 -4.69 -11.16
C VAL A 1083 34.92 -4.23 -12.58
N LEU A 1084 35.86 -3.29 -12.73
CA LEU A 1084 36.44 -2.91 -14.02
C LEU A 1084 37.03 -4.14 -14.73
N ASP A 1085 37.89 -4.92 -14.04
CA ASP A 1085 38.46 -6.17 -14.55
C ASP A 1085 37.39 -7.16 -15.02
N SER A 1086 36.17 -7.12 -14.45
CA SER A 1086 35.06 -7.97 -14.90
C SER A 1086 34.46 -7.43 -16.21
N TYR A 1087 34.10 -6.15 -16.27
CA TYR A 1087 33.54 -5.56 -17.50
C TYR A 1087 34.53 -5.56 -18.66
N LEU A 1088 35.82 -5.34 -18.40
CA LEU A 1088 36.86 -5.45 -19.43
C LEU A 1088 37.00 -6.88 -19.96
N ARG A 1089 36.83 -7.91 -19.11
CA ARG A 1089 36.80 -9.32 -19.55
C ARG A 1089 35.56 -9.67 -20.37
N GLU A 1090 34.39 -9.12 -20.06
CA GLU A 1090 33.21 -9.27 -20.94
C GLU A 1090 33.48 -8.65 -22.31
N ILE A 1091 33.92 -7.38 -22.35
CA ILE A 1091 34.20 -6.65 -23.61
C ILE A 1091 35.27 -7.35 -24.45
N GLN A 1092 36.30 -7.95 -23.83
CA GLN A 1092 37.32 -8.73 -24.54
C GLN A 1092 36.86 -10.16 -24.90
N GLY A 1093 35.97 -10.76 -24.10
CA GLY A 1093 35.39 -12.09 -24.31
C GLY A 1093 34.38 -12.13 -25.45
N GLU A 1094 33.62 -11.03 -25.65
CA GLU A 1094 32.64 -10.83 -26.72
C GLU A 1094 33.25 -10.69 -28.13
N SER A 1095 34.34 -11.40 -28.45
CA SER A 1095 35.03 -11.38 -29.77
C SER A 1095 34.20 -11.88 -30.97
N ARG A 1096 32.89 -12.06 -30.81
CA ARG A 1096 31.90 -12.28 -31.88
C ARG A 1096 30.97 -11.10 -32.11
N TYR A 1097 30.76 -10.23 -31.13
CA TYR A 1097 30.16 -8.92 -31.39
C TYR A 1097 31.25 -7.96 -31.87
N LYS A 1098 31.38 -7.91 -33.20
CA LYS A 1098 31.51 -6.58 -33.81
C LYS A 1098 30.33 -5.77 -33.29
N ILE A 1099 30.61 -4.70 -32.54
CA ILE A 1099 29.72 -3.53 -32.51
C ILE A 1099 29.35 -3.26 -33.98
N PRO A 1100 28.05 -3.24 -34.37
CA PRO A 1100 27.68 -3.25 -35.78
C PRO A 1100 28.33 -2.10 -36.52
N SER A 1101 29.38 -2.41 -37.29
CA SER A 1101 30.23 -1.40 -37.93
C SER A 1101 29.35 -0.49 -38.76
N TRP A 1102 29.49 0.83 -38.60
CA TRP A 1102 28.53 1.84 -39.06
C TRP A 1102 28.13 1.78 -40.56
N GLY A 1103 28.82 0.99 -41.40
CA GLY A 1103 28.44 0.67 -42.79
C GLY A 1103 27.67 -0.64 -43.01
N ALA A 1104 27.21 -1.34 -41.95
CA ALA A 1104 26.52 -2.64 -42.05
C ALA A 1104 24.99 -2.56 -42.27
N PHE A 1105 24.44 -1.35 -42.38
CA PHE A 1105 23.02 -1.05 -42.64
C PHE A 1105 22.82 -0.15 -43.88
N ALA A 1106 23.77 -0.19 -44.82
CA ALA A 1106 23.70 0.47 -46.14
C ALA A 1106 23.17 -0.48 -47.23
#